data_AF-S0GMA9-F1
#
_entry.id   AF-S0GMA9-F1
#
_cell.length_a   1.000
_cell.length_b   1.000
_cell.length_c   1.000
_cell.angle_alpha   90.00
_cell.angle_beta   90.00
_cell.angle_gamma   90.00
#
_symmetry.space_group_name_H-M   'P 1'
#
loop_
_entity.id
_entity.type
_entity.pdbx_description
1 polymer ?
#
loop_
_entity_poly.entity_id
_entity_poly.type
_entity_poly.pdbx_seq_one_letter_code
_entity_poly.pdbx_strand_id
1 'polypeptide(L)'
;MNIKHLLVAVALCGATVGCTDEEVGKESPLQGQPGEIQLVFTGSGESVEYPTKAIASEKENNIDELDIYVFAAATMTTDPDDWHYLETWSTRAGAANSFTLQNSGSSWKASIKPGELKGLPYLKLYCVANLPNGNRYKLDGSDADALTAVTTDDKGIITVPGTLESAFIPTYTAKLLKAGEGGATWLKTPLIMQGSSATKISGSASVVNIELKRLVARFDIDNTALKSRLTINSITVANARSNAPLFGEALKEIDKADRATTLITYAADDFTKLSGANMGMTESALYIYPNMPSDSSYLIVRGKFRSTVGGGESPVTYPVKITRTDNTDPNNPITEYVQILSNNRYKLHITDVINSSIQATLEVEDWTSGGGVDNKPDNAAPEFLGDASLSIVNKDDDVVQVPVVINENPYVLRVNEESGRFKMMVLASSKVEAEMSVMTKTYGGWLGEPTYAYDTDTVPGKTATFLTFTYADAVRKAPCQITLRNTAANYDPALWTTLTVYGPVVAPVLSNAGKHSEGNSLDLTKTPAEANLFNVKGSQALVDIMCIEGVTYNEPEGIKISPVATDGFTTTYAIQIADTTKARASVTTDPNITFTNQANTIQNADTILKVNLLDPAITFDISSDDKTATTITADTIEVDTDQLSDGTFTIKVSSSLDPVLPQNTDCTWLTISKVAANWETGTHEYVEYTVSNQTDVTEFTECNLTFTNRLMNGPNLTVTLKKKEATATP
;
A
#
# COMPACT_ATOMS: atom_id res chain seq x y z
N MET A 1 -4.70 4.73 86.82
CA MET A 1 -4.36 6.13 87.13
C MET A 1 -5.11 7.00 86.13
N ASN A 2 -6.37 7.33 86.43
CA ASN A 2 -6.89 8.68 86.72
C ASN A 2 -6.55 9.71 85.62
N ILE A 3 -7.46 10.03 84.69
CA ILE A 3 -8.63 10.94 84.82
C ILE A 3 -8.19 12.35 85.28
N LYS A 4 -8.50 13.39 84.48
CA LYS A 4 -9.37 14.55 84.81
C LYS A 4 -9.42 15.56 83.62
N HIS A 5 -10.53 15.57 82.86
CA HIS A 5 -11.60 16.59 82.76
C HIS A 5 -11.21 17.85 81.94
N LEU A 6 -12.03 18.44 81.05
CA LEU A 6 -13.47 18.71 81.15
C LEU A 6 -14.10 19.05 79.77
N LEU A 7 -15.38 18.68 79.63
CA LEU A 7 -16.35 18.84 78.55
C LEU A 7 -16.80 20.29 78.20
N VAL A 8 -17.56 20.38 77.08
CA VAL A 8 -18.73 21.24 76.72
C VAL A 8 -18.45 22.16 75.51
N ALA A 9 -18.76 21.76 74.27
CA ALA A 9 -20.04 21.69 73.52
C ALA A 9 -20.44 22.99 72.78
N VAL A 10 -20.43 22.94 71.43
CA VAL A 10 -21.31 23.72 70.55
C VAL A 10 -21.71 22.84 69.36
N ALA A 11 -23.00 22.89 69.03
CA ALA A 11 -23.76 21.97 68.20
C ALA A 11 -23.38 21.96 66.71
N LEU A 12 -23.25 20.75 66.14
CA LEU A 12 -23.40 20.50 64.70
C LEU A 12 -24.85 20.06 64.46
N CYS A 13 -25.63 20.86 63.73
CA CYS A 13 -26.84 20.39 63.07
C CYS A 13 -26.41 19.69 61.78
N GLY A 14 -26.64 18.38 61.72
CA GLY A 14 -26.34 17.54 60.57
C GLY A 14 -27.43 17.57 59.50
N ALA A 15 -27.00 17.36 58.27
CA ALA A 15 -27.71 16.59 57.25
C ALA A 15 -26.65 15.95 56.33
N THR A 16 -25.95 14.95 56.87
CA THR A 16 -25.25 13.96 56.06
C THR A 16 -26.24 12.83 55.77
N VAL A 17 -26.53 12.58 54.50
CA VAL A 17 -27.01 11.27 54.06
C VAL A 17 -26.04 10.81 52.98
N GLY A 18 -25.08 9.99 53.38
CA GLY A 18 -24.45 9.05 52.47
C GLY A 18 -25.38 7.85 52.32
N CYS A 19 -25.40 7.24 51.14
CA CYS A 19 -25.85 5.87 50.99
C CYS A 19 -24.71 5.06 50.37
N THR A 20 -24.48 3.95 51.05
CA THR A 20 -23.50 2.87 50.86
C THR A 20 -23.83 1.97 49.67
N ASP A 21 -22.82 1.25 49.20
CA ASP A 21 -22.93 0.15 48.25
C ASP A 21 -23.89 -0.95 48.76
N GLU A 22 -24.96 -1.22 48.01
CA GLU A 22 -25.66 -2.51 48.00
C GLU A 22 -25.92 -2.90 46.54
N GLU A 23 -25.52 -4.11 46.18
CA GLU A 23 -25.68 -4.68 44.84
C GLU A 23 -26.91 -5.63 44.79
N VAL A 24 -27.43 -5.79 43.57
CA VAL A 24 -28.38 -6.81 43.08
C VAL A 24 -29.89 -6.54 43.24
N GLY A 25 -30.48 -6.09 42.13
CA GLY A 25 -31.75 -6.63 41.62
C GLY A 25 -33.04 -6.13 42.25
N LYS A 26 -33.41 -4.87 41.99
CA LYS A 26 -34.79 -4.36 41.83
C LYS A 26 -34.73 -2.90 41.38
N GLU A 27 -35.29 -2.58 40.22
CA GLU A 27 -35.49 -1.18 39.80
C GLU A 27 -36.40 -0.48 40.82
N SER A 28 -35.81 0.42 41.61
CA SER A 28 -36.56 1.41 42.39
C SER A 28 -36.58 2.72 41.60
N PRO A 29 -37.73 3.39 41.43
CA PRO A 29 -37.81 4.65 40.71
C PRO A 29 -37.03 5.73 41.48
N LEU A 30 -36.15 6.45 40.77
CA LEU A 30 -35.37 7.58 41.29
C LEU A 30 -36.31 8.61 41.97
N GLN A 31 -36.19 8.80 43.28
CA GLN A 31 -36.83 9.91 44.00
C GLN A 31 -36.06 11.21 43.72
N GLY A 32 -36.41 11.94 42.66
CA GLY A 32 -35.90 13.29 42.43
C GLY A 32 -36.78 14.38 43.05
N GLN A 33 -36.21 15.55 43.33
CA GLN A 33 -36.91 16.68 43.93
C GLN A 33 -37.74 17.47 42.88
N PRO A 34 -38.81 18.19 43.28
CA PRO A 34 -39.53 19.10 42.38
C PRO A 34 -38.60 20.14 41.74
N GLY A 35 -38.73 20.32 40.43
CA GLY A 35 -37.90 21.25 39.64
C GLY A 35 -36.51 20.73 39.25
N GLU A 36 -36.18 19.48 39.61
CA GLU A 36 -34.90 18.85 39.25
C GLU A 36 -34.91 18.30 37.81
N ILE A 37 -33.82 18.51 37.08
CA ILE A 37 -33.56 17.86 35.78
C ILE A 37 -32.40 16.89 35.93
N GLN A 38 -32.72 15.61 35.77
CA GLN A 38 -31.74 14.54 35.70
C GLN A 38 -31.30 14.37 34.26
N LEU A 39 -30.01 14.60 34.02
CA LEU A 39 -29.39 14.58 32.70
C LEU A 39 -28.67 13.27 32.50
N VAL A 40 -28.92 12.64 31.37
CA VAL A 40 -28.16 11.49 30.90
C VAL A 40 -27.51 11.90 29.58
N PHE A 41 -26.20 12.09 29.62
CA PHE A 41 -25.38 12.28 28.43
C PHE A 41 -24.99 10.91 27.91
N THR A 42 -25.62 10.53 26.81
CA THR A 42 -25.15 9.39 26.03
C THR A 42 -24.23 9.95 24.96
N GLY A 43 -23.11 9.28 24.73
CA GLY A 43 -22.55 9.39 23.39
C GLY A 43 -23.52 8.78 22.38
N SER A 44 -23.32 8.99 21.09
CA SER A 44 -24.17 8.51 19.99
C SER A 44 -24.26 6.98 19.81
N GLY A 45 -24.29 6.19 20.89
CA GLY A 45 -24.43 4.73 20.88
C GLY A 45 -25.86 4.29 21.17
N GLU A 46 -26.45 3.52 20.26
CA GLU A 46 -27.61 2.68 20.57
C GLU A 46 -27.22 1.65 21.65
N SER A 47 -28.16 1.25 22.52
CA SER A 47 -27.93 0.19 23.54
C SER A 47 -27.73 -1.22 22.95
N VAL A 48 -27.62 -1.33 21.63
CA VAL A 48 -27.33 -2.57 20.90
C VAL A 48 -26.25 -2.22 19.88
N GLU A 49 -25.05 -2.72 20.10
CA GLU A 49 -23.93 -2.55 19.18
C GLU A 49 -24.03 -3.58 18.05
N TYR A 50 -24.12 -3.11 16.80
CA TYR A 50 -23.80 -3.89 15.62
C TYR A 50 -22.31 -3.71 15.36
N PRO A 51 -21.50 -4.78 15.24
CA PRO A 51 -20.04 -4.70 15.22
C PRO A 51 -19.43 -4.03 13.98
N THR A 52 -20.23 -3.47 13.07
CA THR A 52 -19.78 -2.73 11.87
C THR A 52 -19.76 -1.20 12.06
N LYS A 53 -20.13 -0.65 13.23
CA LYS A 53 -20.07 0.79 13.49
C LYS A 53 -18.73 1.19 14.11
N ALA A 54 -18.18 2.34 13.70
CA ALA A 54 -16.85 2.78 14.08
C ALA A 54 -16.82 3.38 15.49
N ILE A 55 -16.02 2.80 16.40
CA ILE A 55 -16.02 3.15 17.82
C ILE A 55 -14.96 4.23 18.14
N ALA A 56 -15.36 5.28 18.86
CA ALA A 56 -14.44 6.26 19.45
C ALA A 56 -13.69 5.69 20.66
N SER A 57 -12.39 6.02 20.80
CA SER A 57 -11.59 5.66 21.98
C SER A 57 -12.07 6.34 23.26
N GLU A 58 -11.70 5.80 24.43
CA GLU A 58 -12.05 6.39 25.74
C GLU A 58 -11.65 7.87 25.84
N LYS A 59 -10.43 8.22 25.40
CA LYS A 59 -9.94 9.60 25.39
C LYS A 59 -10.76 10.51 24.48
N GLU A 60 -11.26 9.97 23.37
CA GLU A 60 -12.12 10.69 22.44
C GLU A 60 -13.56 10.82 22.96
N ASN A 61 -14.01 9.98 23.89
CA ASN A 61 -15.32 10.04 24.56
C ASN A 61 -15.29 10.83 25.88
N ASN A 62 -14.11 11.16 26.39
CA ASN A 62 -13.97 11.76 27.71
C ASN A 62 -14.58 13.17 27.78
N ILE A 63 -15.25 13.47 28.90
CA ILE A 63 -15.86 14.78 29.20
C ILE A 63 -15.20 15.30 30.48
N ASP A 64 -14.20 16.17 30.32
CA ASP A 64 -13.51 16.81 31.44
C ASP A 64 -14.30 18.01 31.96
N GLU A 65 -14.81 18.83 31.05
CA GLU A 65 -15.57 20.05 31.36
C GLU A 65 -16.85 20.10 30.53
N LEU A 66 -17.95 20.58 31.11
CA LEU A 66 -19.23 20.70 30.43
C LEU A 66 -19.95 21.98 30.83
N ASP A 67 -20.37 22.73 29.81
CA ASP A 67 -21.22 23.91 29.95
C ASP A 67 -22.62 23.60 29.40
N ILE A 68 -23.66 24.00 30.13
CA ILE A 68 -25.08 23.81 29.77
C ILE A 68 -25.75 25.18 29.75
N TYR A 69 -26.13 25.65 28.56
CA TYR A 69 -26.90 26.86 28.36
C TYR A 69 -28.38 26.52 28.35
N VAL A 70 -29.15 27.13 29.25
CA VAL A 70 -30.57 26.87 29.41
C VAL A 70 -31.36 28.03 28.80
N PHE A 71 -32.24 27.70 27.86
CA PHE A 71 -33.20 28.62 27.26
C PHE A 71 -34.61 28.23 27.71
N ALA A 72 -35.50 29.21 27.88
CA ALA A 72 -36.87 29.01 28.33
C ALA A 72 -37.88 29.63 27.36
N ALA A 73 -39.03 28.96 27.20
CA ALA A 73 -40.12 29.40 26.33
C ALA A 73 -41.50 29.12 26.95
N ALA A 74 -42.52 29.86 26.49
CA ALA A 74 -43.90 29.71 26.94
C ALA A 74 -44.56 28.42 26.42
N THR A 75 -44.15 27.97 25.23
CA THR A 75 -44.64 26.79 24.54
C THR A 75 -43.47 25.96 24.00
N MET A 76 -43.72 24.67 23.73
CA MET A 76 -42.77 23.86 22.98
C MET A 76 -42.85 24.26 21.51
N THR A 77 -41.84 24.98 21.02
CA THR A 77 -41.79 25.59 19.68
C THR A 77 -40.46 25.26 19.00
N THR A 78 -40.48 25.25 17.67
CA THR A 78 -39.27 25.09 16.84
C THR A 78 -38.69 26.44 16.40
N ASP A 79 -39.39 27.54 16.66
CA ASP A 79 -38.91 28.88 16.31
C ASP A 79 -37.85 29.35 17.33
N PRO A 80 -36.60 29.60 16.91
CA PRO A 80 -35.54 30.05 17.82
C PRO A 80 -35.79 31.47 18.38
N ASP A 81 -36.70 32.26 17.82
CA ASP A 81 -37.02 33.60 18.34
C ASP A 81 -37.99 33.57 19.54
N ASP A 82 -38.60 32.41 19.85
CA ASP A 82 -39.46 32.22 21.03
C ASP A 82 -38.69 31.81 22.30
N TRP A 83 -37.43 31.38 22.14
CA TRP A 83 -36.60 30.84 23.21
C TRP A 83 -35.68 31.92 23.77
N HIS A 84 -35.79 32.19 25.08
CA HIS A 84 -34.95 33.18 25.77
C HIS A 84 -33.95 32.53 26.71
N TYR A 85 -32.71 32.99 26.68
CA TYR A 85 -31.67 32.56 27.61
C TYR A 85 -32.12 32.81 29.06
N LEU A 86 -32.00 31.78 29.89
CA LEU A 86 -32.32 31.80 31.31
C LEU A 86 -31.03 31.88 32.14
N GLU A 87 -30.15 30.89 31.98
CA GLU A 87 -28.92 30.77 32.76
C GLU A 87 -27.96 29.73 32.17
N THR A 88 -26.75 29.65 32.75
CA THR A 88 -25.72 28.67 32.38
C THR A 88 -25.31 27.87 33.60
N TRP A 89 -25.18 26.56 33.43
CA TRP A 89 -24.63 25.63 34.41
C TRP A 89 -23.28 25.11 33.90
N SER A 90 -22.30 24.92 34.78
CA SER A 90 -20.96 24.46 34.36
C SER A 90 -20.29 23.56 35.40
N THR A 91 -19.48 22.60 34.94
CA THR A 91 -18.57 21.84 35.83
C THR A 91 -17.26 22.56 36.10
N ARG A 92 -17.02 23.71 35.45
CA ARG A 92 -15.78 24.49 35.63
C ARG A 92 -15.68 25.08 37.03
N ALA A 93 -14.44 25.16 37.51
CA ALA A 93 -14.15 25.79 38.79
C ALA A 93 -14.60 27.26 38.79
N GLY A 94 -15.36 27.66 39.82
CA GLY A 94 -15.84 29.03 39.99
C GLY A 94 -17.11 29.40 39.21
N ALA A 95 -17.78 28.42 38.58
CA ALA A 95 -19.08 28.65 37.95
C ALA A 95 -20.14 29.13 38.95
N ALA A 96 -20.98 30.08 38.54
CA ALA A 96 -22.07 30.60 39.37
C ALA A 96 -23.12 29.52 39.70
N ASN A 97 -23.48 28.72 38.69
CA ASN A 97 -24.29 27.52 38.86
C ASN A 97 -23.42 26.31 38.51
N SER A 98 -23.03 25.54 39.54
CA SER A 98 -22.17 24.37 39.38
C SER A 98 -22.94 23.07 39.51
N PHE A 99 -22.51 22.03 38.80
CA PHE A 99 -23.01 20.66 38.97
C PHE A 99 -21.88 19.65 38.86
N THR A 100 -22.17 18.40 39.25
CA THR A 100 -21.22 17.29 39.17
C THR A 100 -21.60 16.35 38.04
N LEU A 101 -20.61 16.01 37.21
CA LEU A 101 -20.70 14.90 36.27
C LEU A 101 -20.30 13.60 36.97
N GLN A 102 -21.15 12.59 36.88
CA GLN A 102 -20.90 11.26 37.41
C GLN A 102 -20.78 10.27 36.25
N ASN A 103 -19.67 9.55 36.20
CA ASN A 103 -19.53 8.44 35.28
C ASN A 103 -20.52 7.33 35.68
N SER A 104 -21.31 6.86 34.74
CA SER A 104 -22.31 5.79 34.91
C SER A 104 -22.15 4.76 33.78
N GLY A 105 -20.96 4.16 33.69
CA GLY A 105 -20.62 3.15 32.67
C GLY A 105 -20.51 3.79 31.28
N SER A 106 -21.39 3.40 30.36
CA SER A 106 -21.45 3.92 28.98
C SER A 106 -22.01 5.34 28.83
N SER A 107 -22.37 5.99 29.94
CA SER A 107 -23.04 7.30 29.95
C SER A 107 -22.54 8.16 31.09
N TRP A 108 -22.72 9.47 30.97
CA TRP A 108 -22.50 10.41 32.06
C TRP A 108 -23.84 10.89 32.60
N LYS A 109 -23.96 10.93 33.93
CA LYS A 109 -25.16 11.45 34.59
C LYS A 109 -24.83 12.75 35.30
N ALA A 110 -25.76 13.69 35.25
CA ALA A 110 -25.71 14.91 36.04
C ALA A 110 -27.11 15.27 36.53
N SER A 111 -27.18 16.15 37.51
CA SER A 111 -28.43 16.76 37.93
C SER A 111 -28.25 18.27 38.04
N ILE A 112 -29.18 19.02 37.49
CA ILE A 112 -29.27 20.48 37.61
C ILE A 112 -30.66 20.86 38.08
N LYS A 113 -30.78 22.04 38.70
CA LYS A 113 -32.06 22.58 39.13
C LYS A 113 -32.26 23.97 38.55
N PRO A 114 -32.73 24.08 37.30
CA PRO A 114 -32.82 25.37 36.66
C PRO A 114 -33.81 26.30 37.35
N GLY A 115 -33.61 27.61 37.20
CA GLY A 115 -34.55 28.62 37.66
C GLY A 115 -35.95 28.42 37.05
N GLU A 116 -36.99 28.46 37.88
CA GLU A 116 -38.38 28.37 37.40
C GLU A 116 -38.97 29.77 37.23
N LEU A 117 -39.28 30.15 35.99
CA LEU A 117 -39.99 31.39 35.69
C LEU A 117 -41.44 31.10 35.32
N LYS A 118 -42.37 31.79 36.00
CA LYS A 118 -43.78 31.72 35.67
C LYS A 118 -43.98 32.17 34.22
N GLY A 119 -44.79 31.42 33.47
CA GLY A 119 -45.04 31.69 32.05
C GLY A 119 -44.03 31.09 31.08
N LEU A 120 -42.89 30.56 31.53
CA LEU A 120 -41.85 29.96 30.69
C LEU A 120 -41.49 28.52 31.14
N PRO A 121 -42.43 27.56 31.10
CA PRO A 121 -42.21 26.23 31.68
C PRO A 121 -41.41 25.27 30.79
N TYR A 122 -41.18 25.61 29.53
CA TYR A 122 -40.42 24.77 28.60
C TYR A 122 -38.97 25.21 28.59
N LEU A 123 -38.04 24.25 28.64
CA LEU A 123 -36.60 24.49 28.60
C LEU A 123 -35.96 23.81 27.39
N LYS A 124 -34.94 24.45 26.84
CA LYS A 124 -34.04 23.89 25.84
C LYS A 124 -32.62 24.02 26.35
N LEU A 125 -31.92 22.89 26.40
CA LEU A 125 -30.58 22.78 26.95
C LEU A 125 -29.61 22.62 25.79
N TYR A 126 -28.60 23.48 25.74
CA TYR A 126 -27.46 23.37 24.83
C TYR A 126 -26.23 23.00 25.63
N CYS A 127 -25.67 21.85 25.34
CA CYS A 127 -24.54 21.27 26.07
C CYS A 127 -23.29 21.34 25.20
N VAL A 128 -22.19 21.85 25.74
CA VAL A 128 -20.89 21.83 25.07
C VAL A 128 -19.81 21.30 26.02
N ALA A 129 -19.22 20.18 25.64
CA ALA A 129 -18.14 19.52 26.36
C ALA A 129 -16.78 20.00 25.86
N ASN A 130 -15.81 20.08 26.78
CA ASN A 130 -14.38 20.29 26.51
C ASN A 130 -14.07 21.55 25.67
N LEU A 131 -14.95 22.56 25.70
CA LEU A 131 -14.71 23.83 25.01
C LEU A 131 -13.53 24.56 25.65
N PRO A 132 -12.44 24.88 24.93
CA PRO A 132 -11.29 25.54 25.53
C PRO A 132 -11.66 26.86 26.21
N ASN A 133 -11.32 26.99 27.49
CA ASN A 133 -11.62 28.15 28.36
C ASN A 133 -13.12 28.48 28.54
N GLY A 134 -14.05 27.68 28.00
CA GLY A 134 -15.50 27.94 28.06
C GLY A 134 -15.98 29.13 27.21
N ASN A 135 -15.11 29.71 26.39
CA ASN A 135 -15.44 30.92 25.62
C ASN A 135 -16.08 30.58 24.27
N ARG A 136 -17.11 31.36 23.91
CA ARG A 136 -17.78 31.32 22.60
C ARG A 136 -17.33 32.51 21.76
N TYR A 137 -17.26 32.32 20.45
CA TYR A 137 -16.78 33.34 19.51
C TYR A 137 -17.77 33.56 18.37
N LYS A 138 -17.63 34.67 17.65
CA LYS A 138 -18.29 34.91 16.36
C LYS A 138 -17.46 34.30 15.22
N LEU A 139 -18.03 34.21 14.02
CA LEU A 139 -17.36 33.64 12.84
C LEU A 139 -16.02 34.31 12.54
N ASP A 140 -15.94 35.63 12.74
CA ASP A 140 -14.72 36.42 12.52
C ASP A 140 -13.63 36.20 13.60
N GLY A 141 -13.95 35.49 14.68
CA GLY A 141 -13.05 35.18 15.80
C GLY A 141 -13.10 36.20 16.95
N SER A 142 -13.97 37.21 16.88
CA SER A 142 -14.25 38.09 18.02
C SER A 142 -15.08 37.37 19.09
N ASP A 143 -15.07 37.87 20.32
CA ASP A 143 -15.85 37.29 21.42
C ASP A 143 -17.34 37.33 21.10
N ALA A 144 -18.05 36.25 21.44
CA ALA A 144 -19.51 36.23 21.37
C ALA A 144 -20.10 37.23 22.37
N ASP A 145 -21.28 37.76 22.04
CA ASP A 145 -21.97 38.69 22.92
C ASP A 145 -22.35 37.99 24.24
N ALA A 146 -22.30 38.76 25.34
CA ALA A 146 -22.71 38.27 26.65
C ALA A 146 -24.20 37.91 26.66
N LEU A 147 -24.55 36.81 27.31
CA LEU A 147 -25.93 36.36 27.40
C LEU A 147 -26.65 37.12 28.52
N THR A 148 -27.84 37.62 28.21
CA THR A 148 -28.71 38.34 29.16
C THR A 148 -29.87 37.43 29.54
N ALA A 149 -30.04 37.18 30.83
CA ALA A 149 -31.11 36.32 31.35
C ALA A 149 -32.49 37.00 31.21
N VAL A 150 -33.50 36.21 30.85
CA VAL A 150 -34.90 36.65 30.82
C VAL A 150 -35.47 36.81 32.23
N THR A 151 -36.40 37.77 32.40
CA THR A 151 -37.17 37.94 33.65
C THR A 151 -38.66 38.05 33.37
N THR A 152 -39.49 37.51 34.27
CA THR A 152 -40.95 37.62 34.20
C THR A 152 -41.54 38.28 35.45
N ASP A 153 -42.75 38.81 35.33
CA ASP A 153 -43.54 39.32 36.47
C ASP A 153 -44.33 38.19 37.17
N ASP A 154 -45.07 38.54 38.22
CA ASP A 154 -45.93 37.60 38.99
C ASP A 154 -47.06 36.98 38.17
N LYS A 155 -47.33 37.47 36.95
CA LYS A 155 -48.33 36.92 36.02
C LYS A 155 -47.68 36.04 34.94
N GLY A 156 -46.36 36.01 34.88
CA GLY A 156 -45.58 35.27 33.89
C GLY A 156 -45.39 36.02 32.58
N ILE A 157 -45.53 37.35 32.59
CA ILE A 157 -45.25 38.20 31.42
C ILE A 157 -43.78 38.60 31.44
N ILE A 158 -43.12 38.51 30.29
CA ILE A 158 -41.71 38.93 30.13
C ILE A 158 -41.60 40.43 30.40
N THR A 159 -40.71 40.81 31.32
CA THR A 159 -40.41 42.20 31.71
C THR A 159 -39.08 42.68 31.15
N VAL A 160 -38.09 41.77 31.06
CA VAL A 160 -36.83 41.97 30.36
C VAL A 160 -36.64 40.78 29.43
N PRO A 161 -36.58 40.99 28.10
CA PRO A 161 -36.31 39.90 27.18
C PRO A 161 -34.88 39.39 27.38
N GLY A 162 -34.72 38.08 27.48
CA GLY A 162 -33.40 37.45 27.46
C GLY A 162 -32.84 37.38 26.04
N THR A 163 -31.54 37.07 25.93
CA THR A 163 -30.90 36.78 24.63
C THR A 163 -31.65 35.64 23.92
N LEU A 164 -32.03 35.84 22.67
CA LEU A 164 -32.77 34.85 21.88
C LEU A 164 -31.87 33.69 21.45
N GLU A 165 -32.44 32.49 21.27
CA GLU A 165 -31.73 31.32 20.74
C GLU A 165 -31.15 31.63 19.35
N SER A 166 -31.86 32.38 18.51
CA SER A 166 -31.39 32.79 17.18
C SER A 166 -30.11 33.63 17.20
N ALA A 167 -29.88 34.39 18.27
CA ALA A 167 -28.64 35.15 18.49
C ALA A 167 -27.52 34.30 19.10
N PHE A 168 -27.87 33.17 19.75
CA PHE A 168 -26.92 32.26 20.40
C PHE A 168 -26.38 31.17 19.46
N ILE A 169 -27.23 30.62 18.59
CA ILE A 169 -26.88 29.59 17.60
C ILE A 169 -25.63 29.93 16.76
N PRO A 170 -25.47 31.15 16.19
CA PRO A 170 -24.33 31.48 15.33
C PRO A 170 -23.05 31.78 16.13
N THR A 171 -22.75 30.95 17.13
CA THR A 171 -21.50 30.96 17.89
C THR A 171 -20.57 29.85 17.45
N TYR A 172 -19.28 30.12 17.56
CA TYR A 172 -18.20 29.32 17.02
C TYR A 172 -17.14 29.04 18.08
N THR A 173 -16.32 28.04 17.81
CA THR A 173 -15.08 27.80 18.52
C THR A 173 -14.05 28.91 18.23
N ALA A 174 -13.02 28.99 19.08
CA ALA A 174 -11.86 29.85 18.82
C ALA A 174 -11.20 29.47 17.47
N LYS A 175 -10.69 30.47 16.76
CA LYS A 175 -9.92 30.22 15.54
C LYS A 175 -8.59 29.52 15.86
N LEU A 176 -8.31 28.43 15.15
CA LEU A 176 -6.98 27.86 15.02
C LEU A 176 -6.05 28.86 14.33
N LEU A 177 -4.81 28.92 14.79
CA LEU A 177 -3.75 29.68 14.11
C LEU A 177 -3.18 28.86 12.94
N LYS A 178 -2.57 29.55 11.96
CA LYS A 178 -1.93 28.89 10.83
C LYS A 178 -0.69 28.14 11.30
N ALA A 179 -0.30 27.10 10.56
CA ALA A 179 0.96 26.39 10.78
C ALA A 179 2.14 27.36 10.84
N GLY A 180 2.96 27.26 11.90
CA GLY A 180 4.15 28.11 12.10
C GLY A 180 3.89 29.39 12.91
N GLU A 181 2.63 29.73 13.24
CA GLU A 181 2.29 30.91 14.04
C GLU A 181 2.26 30.65 15.56
N GLY A 182 2.69 29.46 16.02
CA GLY A 182 2.88 29.14 17.44
C GLY A 182 1.59 29.03 18.29
N GLY A 183 0.47 28.61 17.68
CA GLY A 183 -0.85 28.57 18.31
C GLY A 183 -1.33 27.22 18.82
N ALA A 184 -2.46 27.25 19.53
CA ALA A 184 -3.08 26.10 20.18
C ALA A 184 -3.48 24.98 19.18
N THR A 185 -3.02 23.76 19.46
CA THR A 185 -3.41 22.50 18.80
C THR A 185 -4.58 21.85 19.54
N TRP A 186 -5.63 22.60 19.85
CA TRP A 186 -6.71 22.10 20.73
C TRP A 186 -7.61 21.06 20.04
N LEU A 187 -7.40 20.78 18.75
CA LEU A 187 -7.92 19.58 18.05
C LEU A 187 -7.21 18.30 18.55
N LYS A 188 -7.30 18.03 19.84
CA LYS A 188 -6.74 16.86 20.52
C LYS A 188 -7.73 16.41 21.59
N THR A 189 -7.59 15.16 22.03
CA THR A 189 -8.42 14.63 23.12
C THR A 189 -8.12 15.35 24.45
N PRO A 190 -9.14 15.59 25.29
CA PRO A 190 -10.55 15.27 25.08
C PRO A 190 -11.22 16.20 24.05
N LEU A 191 -12.12 15.66 23.23
CA LEU A 191 -12.65 16.36 22.07
C LEU A 191 -13.84 17.26 22.42
N ILE A 192 -13.99 18.37 21.70
CA ILE A 192 -15.17 19.23 21.81
C ILE A 192 -16.40 18.46 21.29
N MET A 193 -17.44 18.40 22.11
CA MET A 193 -18.72 17.80 21.74
C MET A 193 -19.86 18.75 22.02
N GLN A 194 -20.94 18.63 21.26
CA GLN A 194 -22.15 19.41 21.46
C GLN A 194 -23.39 18.55 21.32
N GLY A 195 -24.44 18.95 22.02
CA GLY A 195 -25.75 18.33 21.93
C GLY A 195 -26.81 19.28 22.46
N SER A 196 -28.06 19.02 22.10
CA SER A 196 -29.17 19.79 22.64
C SER A 196 -30.40 18.93 22.81
N SER A 197 -31.27 19.31 23.75
CA SER A 197 -32.55 18.66 23.98
C SER A 197 -33.53 19.65 24.61
N ALA A 198 -34.82 19.45 24.36
CA ALA A 198 -35.88 20.27 24.94
C ALA A 198 -36.76 19.43 25.86
N THR A 199 -37.19 20.03 26.97
CA THR A 199 -38.05 19.40 27.98
C THR A 199 -39.00 20.41 28.59
N LYS A 200 -39.93 19.94 29.42
CA LYS A 200 -40.78 20.79 30.25
C LYS A 200 -40.38 20.61 31.70
N ILE A 201 -40.25 21.70 32.44
CA ILE A 201 -40.13 21.64 33.90
C ILE A 201 -41.45 21.10 34.44
N SER A 202 -41.38 19.97 35.15
CA SER A 202 -42.52 19.33 35.78
C SER A 202 -42.46 19.51 37.30
N GLY A 203 -43.59 19.35 38.00
CA GLY A 203 -43.62 19.38 39.48
C GLY A 203 -42.90 18.19 40.15
N SER A 204 -42.27 17.32 39.35
CA SER A 204 -41.45 16.16 39.69
C SER A 204 -40.12 16.22 38.93
N ALA A 205 -39.16 15.35 39.26
CA ALA A 205 -37.92 15.29 38.49
C ALA A 205 -38.15 14.86 37.03
N SER A 206 -37.55 15.60 36.09
CA SER A 206 -37.58 15.28 34.66
C SER A 206 -36.27 14.61 34.25
N VAL A 207 -36.34 13.46 33.56
CA VAL A 207 -35.16 12.82 32.96
C VAL A 207 -35.02 13.29 31.51
N VAL A 208 -33.84 13.79 31.14
CA VAL A 208 -33.53 14.27 29.79
C VAL A 208 -32.30 13.53 29.26
N ASN A 209 -32.47 12.83 28.15
CA ASN A 209 -31.38 12.23 27.41
C ASN A 209 -30.83 13.25 26.41
N ILE A 210 -29.52 13.44 26.40
CA ILE A 210 -28.83 14.36 25.48
C ILE A 210 -27.72 13.58 24.78
N GLU A 211 -27.82 13.50 23.45
CA GLU A 211 -26.77 12.94 22.61
C GLU A 211 -25.70 13.99 22.34
N LEU A 212 -24.45 13.72 22.75
CA LEU A 212 -23.32 14.58 22.44
C LEU A 212 -22.58 14.08 21.20
N LYS A 213 -22.43 14.95 20.20
CA LYS A 213 -21.70 14.69 18.95
C LYS A 213 -20.44 15.53 18.88
N ARG A 214 -19.36 14.94 18.38
CA ARG A 214 -18.07 15.63 18.22
C ARG A 214 -18.16 16.72 17.16
N LEU A 215 -17.49 17.84 17.40
CA LEU A 215 -17.39 18.93 16.41
C LEU A 215 -16.34 18.67 15.32
N VAL A 216 -15.62 17.56 15.40
CA VAL A 216 -14.52 17.23 14.48
C VAL A 216 -14.80 15.92 13.76
N ALA A 217 -14.21 15.77 12.58
CA ALA A 217 -13.98 14.51 11.91
C ALA A 217 -12.67 13.89 12.41
N ARG A 218 -12.61 12.56 12.45
CA ARG A 218 -11.38 11.79 12.72
C ARG A 218 -10.85 11.21 11.43
N PHE A 219 -9.54 11.31 11.23
CA PHE A 219 -8.83 10.67 10.13
C PHE A 219 -7.87 9.61 10.67
N ASP A 220 -8.00 8.42 10.14
CA ASP A 220 -7.12 7.27 10.38
C ASP A 220 -6.32 6.97 9.12
N ILE A 221 -5.08 6.53 9.28
CA ILE A 221 -4.15 6.32 8.19
C ILE A 221 -3.67 4.89 8.20
N ASP A 222 -4.05 4.12 7.18
CA ASP A 222 -3.52 2.79 6.95
C ASP A 222 -2.30 2.88 6.04
N ASN A 223 -1.14 2.67 6.66
CA ASN A 223 0.14 2.61 5.97
C ASN A 223 1.00 1.53 6.59
N THR A 224 1.41 0.55 5.77
CA THR A 224 2.48 -0.38 6.13
C THR A 224 3.74 0.02 5.35
N ALA A 225 4.74 0.62 6.01
CA ALA A 225 5.93 1.15 5.34
C ALA A 225 6.69 0.12 4.51
N LEU A 226 6.69 -1.16 4.93
CA LEU A 226 7.31 -2.25 4.16
C LEU A 226 6.59 -2.53 2.83
N LYS A 227 5.28 -2.31 2.77
CA LYS A 227 4.46 -2.53 1.56
C LYS A 227 4.43 -1.28 0.69
N SER A 228 4.17 -0.12 1.29
CA SER A 228 4.05 1.16 0.58
C SER A 228 5.39 1.78 0.19
N ARG A 229 6.49 1.36 0.84
CA ARG A 229 7.83 1.98 0.77
C ARG A 229 7.87 3.43 1.26
N LEU A 230 6.85 3.86 2.01
CA LEU A 230 6.75 5.19 2.59
C LEU A 230 6.74 5.10 4.12
N THR A 231 7.72 5.72 4.75
CA THR A 231 7.70 6.00 6.19
C THR A 231 7.16 7.41 6.40
N ILE A 232 5.93 7.52 6.88
CA ILE A 232 5.26 8.79 7.17
C ILE A 232 5.86 9.39 8.45
N ASN A 233 6.28 10.65 8.37
CA ASN A 233 6.78 11.43 9.50
C ASN A 233 5.72 12.38 10.07
N SER A 234 4.92 12.99 9.21
CA SER A 234 3.84 13.87 9.66
C SER A 234 2.70 13.88 8.65
N ILE A 235 1.50 14.11 9.16
CA ILE A 235 0.31 14.35 8.37
C ILE A 235 -0.38 15.61 8.88
N THR A 236 -0.96 16.38 7.95
CA THR A 236 -1.79 17.54 8.28
C THR A 236 -2.79 17.80 7.16
N VAL A 237 -3.61 18.84 7.30
CA VAL A 237 -4.59 19.26 6.30
C VAL A 237 -4.33 20.71 5.89
N ALA A 238 -4.49 20.98 4.60
CA ALA A 238 -4.52 22.30 4.02
C ALA A 238 -5.90 22.63 3.45
N ASN A 239 -6.15 23.92 3.24
CA ASN A 239 -7.47 24.46 2.91
C ASN A 239 -8.54 24.03 3.93
N ALA A 240 -8.20 24.03 5.23
CA ALA A 240 -9.11 23.68 6.31
C ALA A 240 -9.70 24.93 6.97
N ARG A 241 -10.91 24.81 7.52
CA ARG A 241 -11.55 25.90 8.27
C ARG A 241 -10.87 26.09 9.63
N SER A 242 -10.71 27.34 10.07
CA SER A 242 -10.04 27.65 11.34
C SER A 242 -10.94 27.46 12.57
N ASN A 243 -12.26 27.44 12.42
CA ASN A 243 -13.25 27.28 13.48
C ASN A 243 -14.44 26.46 12.99
N ALA A 244 -15.28 26.02 13.92
CA ALA A 244 -16.52 25.30 13.64
C ALA A 244 -17.70 25.91 14.42
N PRO A 245 -18.92 25.86 13.85
CA PRO A 245 -20.12 26.26 14.57
C PRO A 245 -20.36 25.35 15.78
N LEU A 246 -20.76 25.93 16.92
CA LEU A 246 -20.98 25.18 18.15
C LEU A 246 -22.34 24.46 18.17
N PHE A 247 -23.40 25.07 17.62
CA PHE A 247 -24.77 24.57 17.77
C PHE A 247 -25.59 24.70 16.47
N GLY A 248 -25.63 23.66 15.65
CA GLY A 248 -26.61 23.51 14.54
C GLY A 248 -26.53 24.52 13.38
N GLU A 249 -25.73 25.58 13.47
CA GLU A 249 -25.52 26.57 12.40
C GLU A 249 -24.90 25.88 11.17
N ALA A 250 -25.50 26.09 10.01
CA ALA A 250 -25.01 25.54 8.76
C ALA A 250 -23.67 26.17 8.34
N LEU A 251 -22.79 25.37 7.74
CA LEU A 251 -21.55 25.90 7.18
C LEU A 251 -21.86 26.84 6.01
N LYS A 252 -21.38 28.08 6.11
CA LYS A 252 -21.46 29.06 5.02
C LYS A 252 -20.40 28.75 3.96
N GLU A 253 -20.76 28.91 2.70
CA GLU A 253 -19.80 28.83 1.60
C GLU A 253 -18.79 29.99 1.70
N ILE A 254 -17.53 29.72 1.38
CA ILE A 254 -16.47 30.73 1.32
C ILE A 254 -16.23 31.05 -0.15
N ASP A 255 -16.42 32.33 -0.50
CA ASP A 255 -16.17 32.84 -1.84
C ASP A 255 -14.74 32.51 -2.29
N LYS A 256 -14.58 32.14 -3.56
CA LYS A 256 -13.31 31.67 -4.11
C LYS A 256 -12.15 32.66 -3.87
N ALA A 257 -12.45 33.96 -3.88
CA ALA A 257 -11.46 35.01 -3.62
C ALA A 257 -10.96 35.03 -2.16
N ASP A 258 -11.81 34.65 -1.20
CA ASP A 258 -11.54 34.78 0.23
C ASP A 258 -10.94 33.50 0.85
N ARG A 259 -10.92 32.39 0.09
CA ARG A 259 -10.35 31.11 0.55
C ARG A 259 -8.90 31.23 0.98
N ALA A 260 -8.09 32.02 0.26
CA ALA A 260 -6.66 32.19 0.55
C ALA A 260 -6.38 32.86 1.90
N THR A 261 -7.30 33.69 2.39
CA THR A 261 -7.17 34.40 3.67
C THR A 261 -7.93 33.72 4.80
N THR A 262 -8.99 32.96 4.47
CA THR A 262 -9.90 32.34 5.45
C THR A 262 -9.55 30.89 5.78
N LEU A 263 -9.11 30.11 4.79
CA LEU A 263 -8.69 28.73 4.99
C LEU A 263 -7.23 28.68 5.42
N ILE A 264 -6.90 27.68 6.23
CA ILE A 264 -5.58 27.53 6.84
C ILE A 264 -5.01 26.13 6.60
N THR A 265 -3.70 26.02 6.76
CA THR A 265 -3.02 24.74 6.97
C THR A 265 -2.86 24.54 8.46
N TYR A 266 -3.32 23.40 8.97
CA TYR A 266 -3.18 23.08 10.39
C TYR A 266 -1.71 22.83 10.75
N ALA A 267 -1.38 22.98 12.02
CA ALA A 267 -0.10 22.49 12.51
C ALA A 267 0.01 20.98 12.27
N ALA A 268 1.19 20.51 11.87
CA ALA A 268 1.43 19.09 11.66
C ALA A 268 1.91 18.47 12.96
N ASP A 269 1.28 17.36 13.37
CA ASP A 269 1.76 16.54 14.46
C ASP A 269 2.74 15.47 13.95
N ASP A 270 3.57 14.98 14.86
CA ASP A 270 4.54 13.92 14.58
C ASP A 270 3.82 12.58 14.52
N PHE A 271 3.62 12.08 13.31
CA PHE A 271 2.93 10.81 13.04
C PHE A 271 3.69 9.62 13.64
N THR A 272 5.02 9.72 13.75
CA THR A 272 5.84 8.61 14.25
C THR A 272 5.64 8.31 15.74
N LYS A 273 5.03 9.24 16.48
CA LYS A 273 4.70 9.07 17.90
C LYS A 273 3.36 8.39 18.14
N LEU A 274 2.59 8.13 17.09
CA LEU A 274 1.30 7.44 17.20
C LEU A 274 1.53 5.93 17.31
N SER A 275 0.66 5.26 18.06
CA SER A 275 0.69 3.80 18.18
C SER A 275 0.41 3.15 16.82
N GLY A 276 1.23 2.17 16.43
CA GLY A 276 1.07 1.48 15.14
C GLY A 276 1.49 2.31 13.92
N ALA A 277 2.13 3.46 14.10
CA ALA A 277 2.57 4.31 13.01
C ALA A 277 3.41 3.53 11.98
N ASN A 278 2.98 3.58 10.72
CA ASN A 278 3.63 2.90 9.58
C ASN A 278 3.62 1.35 9.65
N MET A 279 2.82 0.76 10.53
CA MET A 279 2.69 -0.69 10.71
C MET A 279 1.29 -1.22 10.36
N GLY A 280 0.51 -0.45 9.58
CA GLY A 280 -0.89 -0.73 9.26
C GLY A 280 -1.79 0.45 9.63
N MET A 281 -3.00 0.16 10.10
CA MET A 281 -3.97 1.16 10.53
C MET A 281 -3.46 1.94 11.75
N THR A 282 -3.21 3.23 11.56
CA THR A 282 -2.90 4.18 12.62
C THR A 282 -4.16 4.99 12.92
N GLU A 283 -4.75 4.70 14.07
CA GLU A 283 -5.96 5.35 14.55
C GLU A 283 -5.71 6.77 15.07
N SER A 284 -6.71 7.65 14.91
CA SER A 284 -6.74 9.01 15.46
C SER A 284 -5.54 9.86 15.00
N ALA A 285 -5.14 9.69 13.74
CA ALA A 285 -3.95 10.32 13.19
C ALA A 285 -4.08 11.84 13.02
N LEU A 286 -5.30 12.32 12.76
CA LEU A 286 -5.61 13.73 12.60
C LEU A 286 -7.09 13.98 12.92
N TYR A 287 -7.39 15.14 13.51
CA TYR A 287 -8.75 15.65 13.62
C TYR A 287 -8.94 16.88 12.76
N ILE A 288 -10.10 17.00 12.10
CA ILE A 288 -10.38 18.10 11.18
C ILE A 288 -11.76 18.69 11.47
N TYR A 289 -11.90 20.01 11.39
CA TYR A 289 -13.22 20.62 11.39
C TYR A 289 -14.03 20.31 10.14
N PRO A 290 -15.37 20.32 10.22
CA PRO A 290 -16.20 20.08 9.05
C PRO A 290 -15.96 21.17 8.01
N ASN A 291 -16.09 20.80 6.73
CA ASN A 291 -15.83 21.68 5.60
C ASN A 291 -16.99 21.65 4.59
N MET A 292 -16.82 22.41 3.51
CA MET A 292 -17.63 22.29 2.29
C MET A 292 -16.76 21.74 1.14
N PRO A 293 -17.32 21.00 0.17
CA PRO A 293 -16.59 20.56 -1.02
C PRO A 293 -15.87 21.71 -1.74
N SER A 294 -16.48 22.90 -1.75
CA SER A 294 -15.92 24.08 -2.36
C SER A 294 -14.63 24.56 -1.67
N ASP A 295 -14.39 24.22 -0.41
CA ASP A 295 -13.15 24.56 0.31
C ASP A 295 -11.93 23.84 -0.33
N SER A 296 -12.12 22.74 -1.06
CA SER A 296 -11.06 21.99 -1.74
C SER A 296 -9.94 21.52 -0.80
N SER A 297 -10.33 21.01 0.37
CA SER A 297 -9.39 20.51 1.39
C SER A 297 -8.60 19.29 0.90
N TYR A 298 -7.34 19.22 1.30
CA TYR A 298 -6.45 18.11 0.98
C TYR A 298 -5.49 17.82 2.12
N LEU A 299 -5.13 16.55 2.29
CA LEU A 299 -4.14 16.13 3.27
C LEU A 299 -2.74 16.37 2.72
N ILE A 300 -1.80 16.69 3.60
CA ILE A 300 -0.37 16.79 3.30
C ILE A 300 0.31 15.67 4.05
N VAL A 301 0.80 14.67 3.32
CA VAL A 301 1.55 13.54 3.87
C VAL A 301 3.03 13.80 3.63
N ARG A 302 3.82 13.91 4.70
CA ARG A 302 5.28 14.09 4.63
C ARG A 302 5.97 12.88 5.20
N GLY A 303 7.03 12.44 4.53
CA GLY A 303 7.75 11.24 4.94
C GLY A 303 9.06 11.02 4.20
N LYS A 304 9.55 9.80 4.29
CA LYS A 304 10.67 9.29 3.49
C LYS A 304 10.19 8.16 2.59
N PHE A 305 10.45 8.29 1.30
CA PHE A 305 10.20 7.24 0.32
C PHE A 305 11.48 6.44 0.06
N ARG A 306 11.38 5.11 0.02
CA ARG A 306 12.49 4.19 -0.26
C ARG A 306 12.39 3.66 -1.69
N SER A 307 13.37 4.00 -2.53
CA SER A 307 13.43 3.55 -3.93
C SER A 307 13.75 2.05 -4.04
N THR A 308 13.13 1.36 -5.01
CA THR A 308 13.47 -0.02 -5.37
C THR A 308 14.80 -0.12 -6.12
N VAL A 309 15.22 0.97 -6.77
CA VAL A 309 16.52 1.09 -7.43
C VAL A 309 17.51 1.70 -6.44
N GLY A 310 18.46 0.91 -5.95
CA GLY A 310 19.55 1.36 -5.07
C GLY A 310 19.19 1.55 -3.59
N GLY A 311 17.93 1.38 -3.18
CA GLY A 311 17.52 1.32 -1.77
C GLY A 311 17.60 2.63 -0.97
N GLY A 312 17.94 3.75 -1.62
CA GLY A 312 18.08 5.07 -0.99
C GLY A 312 16.74 5.65 -0.53
N GLU A 313 16.77 6.38 0.59
CA GLU A 313 15.63 7.13 1.11
C GLU A 313 15.69 8.59 0.67
N SER A 314 14.55 9.15 0.26
CA SER A 314 14.43 10.57 -0.08
C SER A 314 13.24 11.21 0.65
N PRO A 315 13.36 12.46 1.12
CA PRO A 315 12.24 13.17 1.72
C PRO A 315 11.19 13.48 0.66
N VAL A 316 9.92 13.24 0.99
CA VAL A 316 8.79 13.41 0.09
C VAL A 316 7.65 14.17 0.77
N THR A 317 6.85 14.87 -0.02
CA THR A 317 5.64 15.57 0.42
C THR A 317 4.55 15.38 -0.62
N TYR A 318 3.46 14.72 -0.23
CA TYR A 318 2.34 14.42 -1.12
C TYR A 318 1.09 15.21 -0.72
N PRO A 319 0.50 16.01 -1.63
CA PRO A 319 -0.85 16.54 -1.47
C PRO A 319 -1.88 15.47 -1.88
N VAL A 320 -2.63 14.94 -0.92
CA VAL A 320 -3.69 13.96 -1.13
C VAL A 320 -5.03 14.66 -1.15
N LYS A 321 -5.62 14.81 -2.33
CA LYS A 321 -6.95 15.42 -2.48
C LYS A 321 -8.00 14.49 -1.88
N ILE A 322 -8.95 15.07 -1.14
CA ILE A 322 -10.07 14.34 -0.56
C ILE A 322 -11.22 14.39 -1.57
N THR A 323 -11.19 13.50 -2.55
CA THR A 323 -12.13 13.48 -3.67
C THR A 323 -12.78 12.12 -3.86
N ARG A 324 -14.04 12.11 -4.31
CA ARG A 324 -14.74 10.92 -4.80
C ARG A 324 -14.78 10.99 -6.32
N THR A 325 -14.51 9.85 -6.96
CA THR A 325 -14.67 9.71 -8.42
C THR A 325 -15.94 8.92 -8.68
N ASP A 326 -16.87 9.54 -9.40
CA ASP A 326 -18.02 8.85 -9.97
C ASP A 326 -17.62 8.25 -11.33
N ASN A 327 -17.66 6.92 -11.42
CA ASN A 327 -17.33 6.15 -12.62
C ASN A 327 -18.58 5.62 -13.34
N THR A 328 -19.77 6.18 -13.07
CA THR A 328 -21.01 5.80 -13.78
C THR A 328 -20.93 6.00 -15.30
N ASP A 329 -20.12 6.96 -15.78
CA ASP A 329 -19.64 7.04 -17.16
C ASP A 329 -18.12 6.77 -17.22
N PRO A 330 -17.68 5.57 -17.65
CA PRO A 330 -16.27 5.22 -17.76
C PRO A 330 -15.47 6.11 -18.72
N ASN A 331 -16.13 6.83 -19.64
CA ASN A 331 -15.48 7.70 -20.60
C ASN A 331 -15.30 9.14 -20.10
N ASN A 332 -16.09 9.55 -19.09
CA ASN A 332 -16.02 10.87 -18.46
C ASN A 332 -16.20 10.77 -16.94
N PRO A 333 -15.20 10.24 -16.21
CA PRO A 333 -15.26 10.17 -14.77
C PRO A 333 -15.36 11.57 -14.16
N ILE A 334 -16.32 11.78 -13.27
CA ILE A 334 -16.50 13.05 -12.56
C ILE A 334 -15.80 12.94 -11.21
N THR A 335 -14.83 13.83 -10.96
CA THR A 335 -14.12 13.89 -9.66
C THR A 335 -14.58 15.12 -8.88
N GLU A 336 -15.15 14.90 -7.69
CA GLU A 336 -15.64 15.96 -6.81
C GLU A 336 -14.98 15.87 -5.43
N TYR A 337 -14.81 17.01 -4.76
CA TYR A 337 -14.32 17.02 -3.37
C TYR A 337 -15.38 16.47 -2.42
N VAL A 338 -14.94 15.64 -1.47
CA VAL A 338 -15.81 15.09 -0.43
C VAL A 338 -16.07 16.15 0.64
N GLN A 339 -17.32 16.25 1.09
CA GLN A 339 -17.66 17.02 2.28
C GLN A 339 -17.20 16.27 3.54
N ILE A 340 -16.36 16.92 4.33
CA ILE A 340 -15.93 16.46 5.64
C ILE A 340 -17.01 16.85 6.65
N LEU A 341 -17.67 15.84 7.22
CA LEU A 341 -18.72 15.99 8.21
C LEU A 341 -18.15 15.82 9.61
N SER A 342 -18.67 16.58 10.58
CA SER A 342 -18.33 16.40 11.99
C SER A 342 -18.84 15.05 12.50
N ASN A 343 -18.21 14.50 13.54
CA ASN A 343 -18.59 13.21 14.13
C ASN A 343 -18.62 12.05 13.10
N ASN A 344 -17.71 12.08 12.13
CA ASN A 344 -17.49 11.02 11.15
C ASN A 344 -16.03 10.56 11.20
N ARG A 345 -15.79 9.30 10.83
CA ARG A 345 -14.47 8.67 10.74
C ARG A 345 -14.12 8.49 9.26
N TYR A 346 -12.93 8.92 8.91
CA TYR A 346 -12.37 8.81 7.56
C TYR A 346 -11.12 7.93 7.63
N LYS A 347 -11.06 6.85 6.85
CA LYS A 347 -9.90 5.97 6.78
C LYS A 347 -9.22 6.15 5.43
N LEU A 348 -7.96 6.56 5.44
CA LEU A 348 -7.14 6.68 4.25
C LEU A 348 -6.25 5.43 4.13
N HIS A 349 -6.48 4.62 3.10
CA HIS A 349 -5.65 3.45 2.81
C HIS A 349 -4.62 3.80 1.76
N ILE A 350 -3.34 3.77 2.12
CA ILE A 350 -2.23 4.03 1.21
C ILE A 350 -1.83 2.69 0.57
N THR A 351 -2.07 2.57 -0.73
CA THR A 351 -1.92 1.30 -1.47
C THR A 351 -0.59 1.22 -2.21
N ASP A 352 -0.17 2.30 -2.85
CA ASP A 352 1.12 2.37 -3.55
C ASP A 352 1.69 3.78 -3.51
N VAL A 353 3.02 3.86 -3.49
CA VAL A 353 3.76 5.12 -3.45
C VAL A 353 4.94 5.04 -4.41
N ILE A 354 5.09 6.09 -5.19
CA ILE A 354 6.30 6.40 -5.95
C ILE A 354 6.81 7.78 -5.53
N ASN A 355 8.04 8.13 -5.89
CA ASN A 355 8.68 9.38 -5.46
C ASN A 355 7.85 10.66 -5.72
N SER A 356 7.01 10.66 -6.77
CA SER A 356 6.22 11.83 -7.18
C SER A 356 4.73 11.76 -6.83
N SER A 357 4.19 10.60 -6.44
CA SER A 357 2.75 10.45 -6.22
C SER A 357 2.41 9.32 -5.26
N ILE A 358 1.28 9.47 -4.60
CA ILE A 358 0.69 8.49 -3.69
C ILE A 358 -0.67 8.05 -4.25
N GLN A 359 -0.92 6.74 -4.24
CA GLN A 359 -2.23 6.17 -4.49
C GLN A 359 -2.86 5.81 -3.15
N ALA A 360 -4.08 6.30 -2.94
CA ALA A 360 -4.82 6.03 -1.73
C ALA A 360 -6.33 5.97 -2.00
N THR A 361 -7.05 5.20 -1.19
CA THR A 361 -8.51 5.16 -1.15
C THR A 361 -9.01 5.73 0.18
N LEU A 362 -10.19 6.35 0.15
CA LEU A 362 -10.83 6.95 1.32
C LEU A 362 -12.13 6.20 1.62
N GLU A 363 -12.24 5.65 2.81
CA GLU A 363 -13.46 5.06 3.37
C GLU A 363 -14.08 6.01 4.41
N VAL A 364 -15.40 6.08 4.46
CA VAL A 364 -16.16 6.97 5.35
C VAL A 364 -17.16 6.16 6.18
N GLU A 365 -17.12 6.33 7.49
CA GLU A 365 -17.99 5.64 8.45
C GLU A 365 -18.57 6.64 9.48
N ASP A 366 -19.77 6.34 9.99
CA ASP A 366 -20.35 7.02 11.15
C ASP A 366 -19.48 6.77 12.39
N TRP A 367 -19.16 7.82 13.15
CA TRP A 367 -18.31 7.73 14.34
C TRP A 367 -19.15 7.66 15.62
N THR A 368 -19.35 6.46 16.15
CA THR A 368 -20.14 6.22 17.37
C THR A 368 -19.29 6.37 18.63
N SER A 369 -19.93 6.78 19.72
CA SER A 369 -19.27 6.77 21.04
C SER A 369 -19.10 5.35 21.57
N GLY A 370 -17.96 5.05 22.16
CA GLY A 370 -17.60 3.75 22.72
C GLY A 370 -18.27 3.42 24.06
N GLY A 371 -19.54 3.76 24.20
CA GLY A 371 -20.36 3.43 25.37
C GLY A 371 -20.95 2.03 25.27
N GLY A 372 -20.13 0.99 25.17
CA GLY A 372 -20.54 -0.41 25.26
C GLY A 372 -19.63 -1.16 26.22
N VAL A 373 -20.19 -2.06 27.02
CA VAL A 373 -19.37 -3.06 27.73
C VAL A 373 -18.71 -3.93 26.66
N ASP A 374 -17.39 -4.01 26.69
CA ASP A 374 -16.59 -4.87 25.81
C ASP A 374 -16.88 -6.33 26.16
N ASN A 375 -18.00 -6.84 25.67
CA ASN A 375 -18.24 -8.27 25.56
C ASN A 375 -17.91 -8.65 24.12
N LYS A 376 -16.65 -8.47 23.73
CA LYS A 376 -16.14 -9.23 22.59
C LYS A 376 -16.40 -10.70 22.93
N PRO A 377 -17.20 -11.43 22.14
CA PRO A 377 -16.99 -12.86 22.15
C PRO A 377 -15.52 -13.03 21.79
N ASP A 378 -14.78 -13.83 22.56
CA ASP A 378 -13.40 -14.21 22.24
C ASP A 378 -13.41 -14.96 20.89
N ASN A 379 -13.42 -14.18 19.82
CA ASN A 379 -13.55 -14.65 18.46
C ASN A 379 -12.15 -14.82 17.92
N ALA A 380 -11.67 -16.06 17.94
CA ALA A 380 -10.43 -16.43 17.27
C ALA A 380 -10.55 -16.23 15.75
N ALA A 381 -9.39 -16.04 15.11
CA ALA A 381 -9.28 -16.10 13.66
C ALA A 381 -9.82 -17.45 13.13
N PRO A 382 -10.37 -17.50 11.90
CA PRO A 382 -10.80 -18.75 11.31
C PRO A 382 -9.70 -19.81 11.33
N GLU A 383 -9.95 -20.92 11.98
CA GLU A 383 -8.99 -21.99 12.17
C GLU A 383 -9.00 -22.91 10.94
N PHE A 384 -7.95 -22.79 10.13
CA PHE A 384 -7.63 -23.74 9.07
C PHE A 384 -6.60 -24.74 9.61
N LEU A 385 -6.93 -26.02 9.65
CA LEU A 385 -6.16 -27.09 10.31
C LEU A 385 -5.23 -27.82 9.34
N GLY A 386 -4.70 -27.13 8.33
CA GLY A 386 -3.81 -27.72 7.32
C GLY A 386 -4.44 -28.92 6.60
N ASP A 387 -3.71 -30.02 6.51
CA ASP A 387 -4.13 -31.23 5.79
C ASP A 387 -5.45 -31.82 6.33
N ALA A 388 -5.75 -31.66 7.63
CA ALA A 388 -6.99 -32.14 8.22
C ALA A 388 -8.21 -31.39 7.66
N SER A 389 -8.09 -30.08 7.46
CA SER A 389 -9.12 -29.24 6.87
C SER A 389 -9.43 -29.60 5.41
N LEU A 390 -8.51 -30.26 4.70
CA LEU A 390 -8.67 -30.68 3.31
C LEU A 390 -9.10 -32.15 3.20
N SER A 391 -8.50 -33.03 3.99
CA SER A 391 -8.68 -34.49 3.87
C SER A 391 -10.03 -34.98 4.37
N ILE A 392 -10.59 -34.34 5.41
CA ILE A 392 -11.87 -34.73 6.01
C ILE A 392 -13.03 -34.54 5.02
N VAL A 393 -12.97 -33.50 4.19
CA VAL A 393 -14.11 -33.07 3.38
C VAL A 393 -14.15 -33.75 2.01
N ASN A 394 -12.99 -34.13 1.47
CA ASN A 394 -12.89 -34.68 0.12
C ASN A 394 -13.02 -36.21 0.07
N LYS A 395 -13.23 -36.89 1.22
CA LYS A 395 -13.30 -38.36 1.28
C LYS A 395 -14.64 -38.92 0.76
N ASP A 396 -15.73 -38.18 0.99
CA ASP A 396 -17.11 -38.61 0.70
C ASP A 396 -17.84 -37.68 -0.29
N ASP A 397 -17.24 -36.54 -0.66
CA ASP A 397 -17.72 -35.67 -1.74
C ASP A 397 -17.14 -36.11 -3.10
N ASP A 398 -17.85 -35.87 -4.21
CA ASP A 398 -17.41 -36.15 -5.59
C ASP A 398 -16.26 -35.21 -6.07
N VAL A 399 -15.45 -34.72 -5.13
CA VAL A 399 -14.34 -33.80 -5.36
C VAL A 399 -13.10 -34.60 -5.73
N VAL A 400 -12.60 -34.35 -6.93
CA VAL A 400 -11.57 -35.19 -7.57
C VAL A 400 -10.15 -34.90 -7.05
N GLN A 401 -9.92 -33.76 -6.39
CA GLN A 401 -8.59 -33.26 -6.07
C GLN A 401 -8.46 -32.76 -4.62
N VAL A 402 -7.39 -33.18 -3.93
CA VAL A 402 -7.01 -32.70 -2.60
C VAL A 402 -5.71 -31.89 -2.74
N PRO A 403 -5.72 -30.56 -2.50
CA PRO A 403 -4.51 -29.75 -2.51
C PRO A 403 -3.52 -30.22 -1.45
N VAL A 404 -2.22 -29.99 -1.69
CA VAL A 404 -1.16 -30.28 -0.73
C VAL A 404 -0.83 -29.01 0.05
N VAL A 405 -0.73 -29.10 1.38
CA VAL A 405 -0.18 -28.03 2.21
C VAL A 405 1.35 -28.09 2.12
N ILE A 406 1.98 -27.07 1.55
CA ILE A 406 3.44 -26.99 1.36
C ILE A 406 4.14 -26.09 2.38
N ASN A 407 3.38 -25.29 3.13
CA ASN A 407 3.84 -24.57 4.31
C ASN A 407 2.66 -24.33 5.23
N GLU A 408 2.86 -24.36 6.55
CA GLU A 408 1.79 -24.18 7.54
C GLU A 408 1.81 -22.79 8.21
N ASN A 409 2.92 -22.06 8.10
CA ASN A 409 3.04 -20.74 8.70
C ASN A 409 3.91 -19.79 7.82
N PRO A 410 3.30 -18.94 6.98
CA PRO A 410 1.87 -18.89 6.65
C PRO A 410 1.42 -20.11 5.85
N TYR A 411 0.12 -20.41 5.85
CA TYR A 411 -0.42 -21.51 5.06
C TYR A 411 -0.25 -21.28 3.56
N VAL A 412 0.38 -22.25 2.89
CA VAL A 412 0.53 -22.29 1.45
C VAL A 412 0.01 -23.62 0.93
N LEU A 413 -0.91 -23.56 -0.01
CA LEU A 413 -1.55 -24.70 -0.67
C LEU A 413 -1.06 -24.81 -2.10
N ARG A 414 -1.06 -26.03 -2.62
CA ARG A 414 -0.78 -26.31 -4.03
C ARG A 414 -1.84 -27.24 -4.61
N VAL A 415 -2.43 -26.84 -5.73
CA VAL A 415 -3.21 -27.76 -6.56
C VAL A 415 -2.28 -28.54 -7.49
N ASN A 416 -2.59 -29.81 -7.74
CA ASN A 416 -1.73 -30.71 -8.52
C ASN A 416 -2.06 -30.74 -10.02
N GLU A 417 -3.24 -30.26 -10.41
CA GLU A 417 -3.73 -30.29 -11.79
C GLU A 417 -3.93 -28.88 -12.33
N GLU A 418 -4.06 -28.74 -13.65
CA GLU A 418 -4.33 -27.45 -14.30
C GLU A 418 -5.75 -26.94 -14.07
N SER A 419 -6.71 -27.85 -13.89
CA SER A 419 -8.12 -27.56 -13.68
C SER A 419 -8.75 -28.57 -12.73
N GLY A 420 -9.74 -28.14 -11.96
CA GLY A 420 -10.44 -29.03 -11.05
C GLY A 420 -11.30 -28.29 -10.03
N ARG A 421 -11.63 -29.01 -8.96
CA ARG A 421 -12.28 -28.45 -7.77
C ARG A 421 -11.66 -29.04 -6.53
N PHE A 422 -11.63 -28.27 -5.46
CA PHE A 422 -11.27 -28.77 -4.14
C PHE A 422 -12.18 -28.15 -3.07
N LYS A 423 -12.34 -28.85 -1.95
CA LYS A 423 -13.11 -28.38 -0.80
C LYS A 423 -12.22 -28.30 0.43
N MET A 424 -12.45 -27.29 1.26
CA MET A 424 -11.79 -27.10 2.55
C MET A 424 -12.81 -26.82 3.65
N MET A 425 -12.46 -27.22 4.88
CA MET A 425 -13.20 -26.89 6.10
C MET A 425 -12.43 -25.86 6.92
N VAL A 426 -13.14 -24.86 7.42
CA VAL A 426 -12.60 -23.84 8.32
C VAL A 426 -13.52 -23.75 9.54
N LEU A 427 -12.94 -23.71 10.73
CA LEU A 427 -13.69 -23.61 11.98
C LEU A 427 -13.60 -22.19 12.53
N ALA A 428 -14.73 -21.61 12.92
CA ALA A 428 -14.76 -20.33 13.61
C ALA A 428 -15.95 -20.26 14.58
N SER A 429 -16.08 -19.20 15.37
CA SER A 429 -17.25 -19.02 16.24
C SER A 429 -18.55 -18.76 15.46
N SER A 430 -18.46 -18.39 14.18
CA SER A 430 -19.58 -18.23 13.24
C SER A 430 -19.17 -18.66 11.82
N LYS A 431 -20.03 -18.41 10.83
CA LYS A 431 -19.77 -18.66 9.41
C LYS A 431 -18.50 -17.95 8.95
N VAL A 432 -17.77 -18.55 8.01
CA VAL A 432 -16.57 -17.96 7.41
C VAL A 432 -16.86 -17.50 5.98
N GLU A 433 -16.42 -16.30 5.63
CA GLU A 433 -16.40 -15.80 4.25
C GLU A 433 -14.97 -15.79 3.72
N ALA A 434 -14.81 -16.00 2.41
CA ALA A 434 -13.53 -15.95 1.73
C ALA A 434 -13.51 -14.81 0.71
N GLU A 435 -12.50 -13.95 0.80
CA GLU A 435 -12.16 -12.99 -0.24
C GLU A 435 -10.92 -13.45 -0.98
N MET A 436 -10.96 -13.44 -2.31
CA MET A 436 -9.83 -13.86 -3.14
C MET A 436 -9.17 -12.67 -3.82
N SER A 437 -7.85 -12.71 -3.92
CA SER A 437 -7.09 -11.77 -4.75
C SER A 437 -5.96 -12.48 -5.47
N VAL A 438 -5.51 -11.91 -6.58
CA VAL A 438 -4.30 -12.38 -7.28
C VAL A 438 -3.10 -11.58 -6.78
N MET A 439 -2.00 -12.26 -6.48
CA MET A 439 -0.77 -11.62 -5.98
C MET A 439 -0.19 -10.58 -6.97
N THR A 440 -0.51 -10.73 -8.26
CA THR A 440 -0.23 -9.73 -9.29
C THR A 440 -1.31 -9.77 -10.38
N LYS A 441 -1.77 -8.59 -10.81
CA LYS A 441 -2.83 -8.47 -11.84
C LYS A 441 -2.35 -8.84 -13.25
N THR A 442 -1.05 -8.91 -13.49
CA THR A 442 -0.45 -9.13 -14.82
C THR A 442 -0.71 -10.53 -15.40
N TYR A 443 -0.92 -11.55 -14.55
CA TYR A 443 -0.99 -12.94 -14.98
C TYR A 443 -2.39 -13.57 -14.95
N GLY A 444 -3.43 -12.80 -14.58
CA GLY A 444 -4.83 -13.22 -14.51
C GLY A 444 -5.17 -14.12 -13.32
N GLY A 445 -6.45 -14.15 -12.93
CA GLY A 445 -6.98 -15.07 -11.91
C GLY A 445 -7.37 -16.42 -12.50
N TRP A 446 -7.16 -17.49 -11.73
CA TRP A 446 -7.40 -18.88 -12.14
C TRP A 446 -8.22 -19.68 -11.11
N LEU A 447 -8.42 -19.11 -9.92
CA LEU A 447 -9.26 -19.65 -8.86
C LEU A 447 -10.61 -18.93 -8.88
N GLY A 448 -11.70 -19.68 -9.01
CA GLY A 448 -13.07 -19.19 -9.04
C GLY A 448 -13.67 -18.99 -7.65
N GLU A 449 -14.74 -18.19 -7.58
CA GLU A 449 -15.42 -17.85 -6.33
C GLU A 449 -15.93 -19.11 -5.62
N PRO A 450 -15.74 -19.23 -4.28
CA PRO A 450 -16.15 -20.42 -3.57
C PRO A 450 -17.67 -20.49 -3.41
N THR A 451 -18.18 -21.71 -3.38
CA THR A 451 -19.51 -21.99 -2.84
C THR A 451 -19.41 -22.43 -1.39
N TYR A 452 -20.43 -22.12 -0.60
CA TYR A 452 -20.42 -22.27 0.86
C TYR A 452 -21.44 -23.29 1.34
N ALA A 453 -21.05 -24.14 2.29
CA ALA A 453 -21.94 -24.97 3.11
C ALA A 453 -21.54 -24.86 4.59
N TYR A 454 -22.49 -25.02 5.49
CA TYR A 454 -22.27 -24.80 6.93
C TYR A 454 -22.82 -25.95 7.76
N ASP A 455 -22.09 -26.32 8.81
CA ASP A 455 -22.52 -27.30 9.81
C ASP A 455 -22.21 -26.75 11.21
N THR A 456 -23.23 -26.70 12.06
CA THR A 456 -23.14 -26.23 13.46
C THR A 456 -23.11 -27.39 14.47
N ASP A 457 -23.32 -28.62 14.00
CA ASP A 457 -23.54 -29.79 14.86
C ASP A 457 -22.25 -30.61 15.03
N THR A 458 -21.22 -30.39 14.20
CA THR A 458 -19.97 -31.17 14.20
C THR A 458 -19.04 -30.82 15.37
N VAL A 459 -18.97 -29.55 15.78
CA VAL A 459 -18.04 -29.07 16.81
C VAL A 459 -18.78 -28.17 17.80
N PRO A 460 -18.97 -28.58 19.07
CA PRO A 460 -19.65 -27.76 20.06
C PRO A 460 -19.00 -26.38 20.21
N GLY A 461 -19.78 -25.31 20.01
CA GLY A 461 -19.31 -23.93 20.16
C GLY A 461 -18.54 -23.36 18.96
N LYS A 462 -18.40 -24.11 17.85
CA LYS A 462 -17.83 -23.62 16.58
C LYS A 462 -18.77 -23.93 15.41
N THR A 463 -18.76 -23.09 14.40
CA THR A 463 -19.39 -23.35 13.10
C THR A 463 -18.33 -23.88 12.14
N ALA A 464 -18.54 -25.05 11.57
CA ALA A 464 -17.75 -25.55 10.46
C ALA A 464 -18.26 -24.93 9.15
N THR A 465 -17.39 -24.20 8.47
CA THR A 465 -17.66 -23.66 7.14
C THR A 465 -16.89 -24.44 6.10
N PHE A 466 -17.61 -24.98 5.12
CA PHE A 466 -17.04 -25.70 4.01
C PHE A 466 -17.04 -24.81 2.76
N LEU A 467 -15.86 -24.56 2.22
CA LEU A 467 -15.65 -23.76 1.02
C LEU A 467 -15.25 -24.67 -0.13
N THR A 468 -16.00 -24.63 -1.23
CA THR A 468 -15.70 -25.40 -2.44
C THR A 468 -15.24 -24.46 -3.54
N PHE A 469 -13.97 -24.57 -3.94
CA PHE A 469 -13.36 -23.78 -5.00
C PHE A 469 -13.32 -24.56 -6.30
N THR A 470 -13.57 -23.88 -7.41
CA THR A 470 -13.28 -24.37 -8.77
C THR A 470 -12.07 -23.62 -9.31
N TYR A 471 -11.25 -24.29 -10.10
CA TYR A 471 -10.08 -23.67 -10.73
C TYR A 471 -9.89 -24.19 -12.15
N ALA A 472 -9.36 -23.34 -13.01
CA ALA A 472 -9.05 -23.65 -14.39
C ALA A 472 -7.82 -22.84 -14.84
N ASP A 473 -7.05 -23.38 -15.78
CA ASP A 473 -5.86 -22.74 -16.33
C ASP A 473 -4.80 -22.34 -15.28
N ALA A 474 -4.63 -23.13 -14.21
CA ALA A 474 -3.76 -22.83 -13.07
C ALA A 474 -2.25 -22.79 -13.41
N VAL A 475 -1.86 -23.40 -14.53
CA VAL A 475 -0.46 -23.53 -14.95
C VAL A 475 0.13 -22.15 -15.28
N ARG A 476 1.28 -21.82 -14.69
CA ARG A 476 2.03 -20.58 -14.94
C ARG A 476 1.24 -19.30 -14.66
N LYS A 477 0.29 -19.36 -13.74
CA LYS A 477 -0.46 -18.19 -13.25
C LYS A 477 0.09 -17.68 -11.92
N ALA A 478 -0.21 -16.42 -11.63
CA ALA A 478 0.12 -15.85 -10.32
C ALA A 478 -0.57 -16.63 -9.19
N PRO A 479 0.08 -16.85 -8.05
CA PRO A 479 -0.59 -17.42 -6.89
C PRO A 479 -1.78 -16.56 -6.46
N CYS A 480 -2.85 -17.23 -6.02
CA CYS A 480 -4.03 -16.57 -5.46
C CYS A 480 -3.92 -16.50 -3.94
N GLN A 481 -4.34 -15.39 -3.34
CA GLN A 481 -4.49 -15.26 -1.90
C GLN A 481 -5.97 -15.41 -1.54
N ILE A 482 -6.26 -16.27 -0.59
CA ILE A 482 -7.58 -16.43 0.03
C ILE A 482 -7.50 -15.81 1.43
N THR A 483 -8.33 -14.81 1.70
CA THR A 483 -8.49 -14.21 3.03
C THR A 483 -9.77 -14.71 3.65
N LEU A 484 -9.65 -15.53 4.69
CA LEU A 484 -10.77 -16.09 5.44
C LEU A 484 -11.16 -15.15 6.57
N ARG A 485 -12.45 -14.83 6.67
CA ARG A 485 -13.02 -13.93 7.67
C ARG A 485 -14.14 -14.61 8.43
N ASN A 486 -14.06 -14.58 9.75
CA ASN A 486 -15.16 -15.00 10.60
C ASN A 486 -16.24 -13.90 10.57
N THR A 487 -17.45 -14.23 10.12
CA THR A 487 -18.59 -13.28 10.05
C THR A 487 -19.03 -12.72 11.40
N ALA A 488 -18.66 -13.37 12.51
CA ALA A 488 -18.87 -12.83 13.86
C ALA A 488 -17.67 -12.02 14.39
N ALA A 489 -16.51 -12.10 13.74
CA ALA A 489 -15.41 -11.21 14.04
C ALA A 489 -15.64 -9.86 13.33
N ASN A 490 -15.30 -8.76 14.01
CA ASN A 490 -15.23 -7.46 13.35
C ASN A 490 -14.20 -7.52 12.18
N TYR A 491 -14.22 -6.55 11.26
CA TYR A 491 -13.28 -6.46 10.13
C TYR A 491 -11.86 -6.09 10.62
N ASP A 492 -11.28 -6.95 11.47
CA ASP A 492 -9.96 -6.84 12.04
C ASP A 492 -9.01 -7.78 11.27
N PRO A 493 -8.05 -7.23 10.49
CA PRO A 493 -7.05 -8.02 9.78
C PRO A 493 -6.22 -8.96 10.67
N ALA A 494 -6.09 -8.67 11.97
CA ALA A 494 -5.39 -9.55 12.92
C ALA A 494 -6.18 -10.83 13.25
N LEU A 495 -7.48 -10.85 12.96
CA LEU A 495 -8.38 -12.00 13.14
C LEU A 495 -8.70 -12.70 11.81
N TRP A 496 -7.93 -12.44 10.75
CA TRP A 496 -8.07 -13.13 9.48
C TRP A 496 -7.06 -14.24 9.33
N THR A 497 -7.45 -15.28 8.59
CA THR A 497 -6.55 -16.34 8.19
C THR A 497 -6.33 -16.23 6.70
N THR A 498 -5.08 -15.94 6.30
CA THR A 498 -4.71 -15.85 4.89
C THR A 498 -4.05 -17.14 4.42
N LEU A 499 -4.53 -17.68 3.31
CA LEU A 499 -3.95 -18.82 2.61
C LEU A 499 -3.41 -18.35 1.26
N THR A 500 -2.26 -18.86 0.84
CA THR A 500 -1.76 -18.66 -0.54
C THR A 500 -1.93 -19.96 -1.33
N VAL A 501 -2.48 -19.90 -2.53
CA VAL A 501 -2.71 -21.07 -3.39
C VAL A 501 -1.87 -20.95 -4.65
N TYR A 502 -1.01 -21.94 -4.87
CA TYR A 502 -0.20 -22.10 -6.08
C TYR A 502 -0.85 -23.09 -7.04
N GLY A 503 -0.63 -22.88 -8.33
CA GLY A 503 -0.88 -23.88 -9.37
C GLY A 503 0.10 -25.06 -9.31
N PRO A 504 -0.01 -26.01 -10.25
CA PRO A 504 0.87 -27.17 -10.31
C PRO A 504 2.33 -26.77 -10.58
N VAL A 505 3.28 -27.55 -10.03
CA VAL A 505 4.71 -27.40 -10.35
C VAL A 505 4.90 -27.75 -11.82
N VAL A 506 5.43 -26.82 -12.61
CA VAL A 506 5.73 -27.05 -14.02
C VAL A 506 7.14 -26.62 -14.36
N ALA A 507 7.68 -27.21 -15.44
CA ALA A 507 8.99 -26.86 -15.94
C ALA A 507 9.08 -25.37 -16.33
N PRO A 508 10.23 -24.71 -16.07
CA PRO A 508 10.47 -23.36 -16.55
C PRO A 508 10.23 -23.21 -18.06
N VAL A 509 9.94 -22.00 -18.54
CA VAL A 509 9.81 -21.76 -19.98
C VAL A 509 10.86 -20.76 -20.41
N LEU A 510 11.63 -21.14 -21.44
CA LEU A 510 12.62 -20.27 -22.06
C LEU A 510 11.97 -19.42 -23.15
N SER A 511 12.35 -18.16 -23.21
CA SER A 511 12.03 -17.23 -24.30
C SER A 511 13.25 -16.37 -24.64
N ASN A 512 13.26 -15.81 -25.84
CA ASN A 512 14.43 -15.08 -26.35
C ASN A 512 14.35 -13.60 -25.97
N ALA A 513 15.34 -13.11 -25.20
CA ALA A 513 15.44 -11.71 -24.78
C ALA A 513 16.03 -10.76 -25.85
N GLY A 514 16.47 -11.29 -26.99
CA GLY A 514 16.83 -10.56 -28.22
C GLY A 514 18.14 -9.75 -28.19
N LYS A 515 18.80 -9.59 -27.04
CA LYS A 515 20.02 -8.77 -26.88
C LYS A 515 21.28 -9.60 -26.59
N HIS A 516 21.55 -10.61 -27.42
CA HIS A 516 22.77 -11.41 -27.33
C HIS A 516 24.02 -10.60 -27.76
N SER A 517 25.23 -11.10 -27.46
CA SER A 517 26.45 -10.58 -28.10
C SER A 517 26.40 -10.80 -29.62
N GLU A 518 27.09 -9.96 -30.37
CA GLU A 518 27.14 -10.05 -31.84
C GLU A 518 27.53 -11.46 -32.31
N GLY A 519 26.76 -12.01 -33.25
CA GLY A 519 26.94 -13.36 -33.79
C GLY A 519 26.39 -14.50 -32.91
N ASN A 520 26.14 -14.30 -31.62
CA ASN A 520 25.53 -15.32 -30.77
C ASN A 520 24.02 -15.45 -31.04
N SER A 521 23.47 -16.63 -30.79
CA SER A 521 22.05 -16.89 -31.00
C SER A 521 21.45 -17.84 -29.97
N LEU A 522 20.13 -17.78 -29.85
CA LEU A 522 19.32 -18.70 -29.08
C LEU A 522 18.26 -19.33 -30.00
N ASP A 523 18.34 -20.63 -30.21
CA ASP A 523 17.38 -21.40 -30.99
C ASP A 523 16.46 -22.20 -30.05
N LEU A 524 15.29 -21.63 -29.80
CA LEU A 524 14.25 -22.23 -28.97
C LEU A 524 13.38 -23.25 -29.72
N THR A 525 13.61 -23.45 -31.02
CA THR A 525 12.85 -24.42 -31.83
C THR A 525 13.43 -25.84 -31.73
N LYS A 526 14.64 -25.98 -31.18
CA LYS A 526 15.30 -27.26 -30.95
C LYS A 526 14.84 -27.89 -29.63
N THR A 527 15.03 -29.20 -29.50
CA THR A 527 14.77 -29.94 -28.27
C THR A 527 15.96 -30.84 -27.95
N PRO A 528 16.81 -30.50 -26.95
CA PRO A 528 16.73 -29.29 -26.10
C PRO A 528 16.96 -28.00 -26.90
N ALA A 529 16.53 -26.86 -26.35
CA ALA A 529 16.84 -25.55 -26.92
C ALA A 529 18.37 -25.36 -26.97
N GLU A 530 18.87 -24.55 -27.92
CA GLU A 530 20.31 -24.36 -28.11
C GLU A 530 20.74 -22.90 -27.96
N ALA A 531 21.80 -22.67 -27.18
CA ALA A 531 22.51 -21.40 -27.11
C ALA A 531 23.84 -21.53 -27.86
N ASN A 532 23.97 -20.82 -28.99
CA ASN A 532 25.20 -20.82 -29.78
C ASN A 532 26.05 -19.61 -29.38
N LEU A 533 27.20 -19.89 -28.76
CA LEU A 533 28.08 -18.88 -28.18
C LEU A 533 29.47 -18.97 -28.81
N PHE A 534 30.01 -17.87 -29.33
CA PHE A 534 31.43 -17.80 -29.66
C PHE A 534 32.27 -17.97 -28.40
N ASN A 535 33.28 -18.85 -28.45
CA ASN A 535 34.14 -19.15 -27.30
C ASN A 535 35.19 -18.04 -27.06
N VAL A 536 34.71 -16.84 -26.73
CA VAL A 536 35.50 -15.66 -26.36
C VAL A 536 35.03 -15.13 -25.02
N LYS A 537 35.97 -14.63 -24.21
CA LYS A 537 35.65 -14.14 -22.87
C LYS A 537 34.67 -12.96 -22.94
N GLY A 538 33.57 -13.07 -22.21
CA GLY A 538 32.51 -12.07 -22.16
C GLY A 538 31.37 -12.29 -23.16
N SER A 539 31.53 -13.20 -24.13
CA SER A 539 30.48 -13.64 -25.06
C SER A 539 29.26 -14.13 -24.30
N GLN A 540 28.06 -13.64 -24.64
CA GLN A 540 26.83 -14.02 -23.93
C GLN A 540 25.61 -14.20 -24.82
N ALA A 541 24.67 -15.01 -24.34
CA ALA A 541 23.28 -15.02 -24.78
C ALA A 541 22.38 -14.67 -23.59
N LEU A 542 21.40 -13.81 -23.83
CA LEU A 542 20.34 -13.53 -22.86
C LEU A 542 19.12 -14.44 -23.10
N VAL A 543 18.64 -15.09 -22.05
CA VAL A 543 17.47 -15.95 -22.08
C VAL A 543 16.48 -15.49 -21.00
N ASP A 544 15.23 -15.31 -21.38
CA ASP A 544 14.14 -15.04 -20.44
C ASP A 544 13.58 -16.36 -19.93
N ILE A 545 13.57 -16.56 -18.61
CA ILE A 545 13.11 -17.79 -17.98
C ILE A 545 11.89 -17.48 -17.10
N MET A 546 10.72 -17.99 -17.49
CA MET A 546 9.49 -17.86 -16.70
C MET A 546 9.34 -19.06 -15.77
N CYS A 547 9.25 -18.79 -14.47
CA CYS A 547 8.98 -19.79 -13.44
C CYS A 547 8.37 -19.12 -12.20
N ILE A 548 7.19 -19.57 -11.75
CA ILE A 548 6.46 -18.93 -10.64
C ILE A 548 7.24 -19.02 -9.33
N GLU A 549 7.86 -20.17 -9.07
CA GLU A 549 8.58 -20.45 -7.82
C GLU A 549 10.09 -20.13 -7.89
N GLY A 550 10.56 -19.59 -9.01
CA GLY A 550 11.97 -19.38 -9.27
C GLY A 550 12.69 -20.62 -9.81
N VAL A 551 13.94 -20.43 -10.23
CA VAL A 551 14.74 -21.49 -10.86
C VAL A 551 16.04 -21.76 -10.12
N THR A 552 16.41 -23.03 -10.05
CA THR A 552 17.77 -23.49 -9.74
C THR A 552 18.41 -24.03 -11.01
N TYR A 553 19.74 -24.04 -11.08
CA TYR A 553 20.46 -24.51 -12.26
C TYR A 553 21.84 -25.07 -11.91
N ASN A 554 22.35 -25.98 -12.74
CA ASN A 554 23.76 -26.34 -12.75
C ASN A 554 24.54 -25.27 -13.54
N GLU A 555 25.67 -24.83 -12.99
CA GLU A 555 26.56 -23.86 -13.66
C GLU A 555 27.82 -24.60 -14.15
N PRO A 556 27.99 -24.83 -15.46
CA PRO A 556 29.18 -25.48 -16.01
C PRO A 556 30.44 -24.65 -15.78
N GLU A 557 31.57 -25.30 -15.48
CA GLU A 557 32.82 -24.58 -15.24
C GLU A 557 33.24 -23.75 -16.48
N GLY A 558 33.58 -22.48 -16.27
CA GLY A 558 33.93 -21.54 -17.34
C GLY A 558 32.75 -20.84 -18.00
N ILE A 559 31.51 -21.23 -17.68
CA ILE A 559 30.29 -20.50 -17.99
C ILE A 559 29.77 -19.84 -16.71
N LYS A 560 29.34 -18.60 -16.81
CA LYS A 560 28.71 -17.86 -15.73
C LYS A 560 27.26 -17.58 -16.10
N ILE A 561 26.33 -17.92 -15.22
CA ILE A 561 24.91 -17.66 -15.37
C ILE A 561 24.53 -16.59 -14.35
N SER A 562 24.05 -15.43 -14.81
CA SER A 562 23.76 -14.30 -13.92
C SER A 562 22.41 -13.66 -14.25
N PRO A 563 21.57 -13.36 -13.24
CA PRO A 563 20.34 -12.62 -13.46
C PRO A 563 20.67 -11.17 -13.87
N VAL A 564 19.95 -10.67 -14.87
CA VAL A 564 20.11 -9.32 -15.44
C VAL A 564 18.95 -8.42 -15.06
N ALA A 565 17.73 -8.93 -15.18
CA ALA A 565 16.50 -8.24 -14.86
C ALA A 565 15.40 -9.26 -14.50
N THR A 566 14.43 -8.84 -13.69
CA THR A 566 13.26 -9.65 -13.35
C THR A 566 12.00 -8.80 -13.56
N ASP A 567 11.04 -9.33 -14.31
CA ASP A 567 9.71 -8.76 -14.51
C ASP A 567 8.66 -9.82 -14.16
N GLY A 568 7.91 -9.58 -13.08
CA GLY A 568 6.98 -10.55 -12.51
C GLY A 568 7.65 -11.89 -12.20
N PHE A 569 7.18 -12.96 -12.84
CA PHE A 569 7.71 -14.32 -12.70
C PHE A 569 8.70 -14.73 -13.79
N THR A 570 9.20 -13.76 -14.57
CA THR A 570 10.19 -13.99 -15.62
C THR A 570 11.49 -13.29 -15.26
N THR A 571 12.61 -14.02 -15.29
CA THR A 571 13.94 -13.47 -15.06
C THR A 571 14.79 -13.65 -16.31
N THR A 572 15.38 -12.56 -16.78
CA THR A 572 16.39 -12.58 -17.84
C THR A 572 17.73 -13.00 -17.26
N TYR A 573 18.29 -14.09 -17.76
CA TYR A 573 19.63 -14.57 -17.41
C TYR A 573 20.62 -14.31 -18.54
N ALA A 574 21.81 -13.84 -18.19
CA ALA A 574 22.97 -13.84 -19.06
C ALA A 574 23.74 -15.15 -18.88
N ILE A 575 23.86 -15.92 -19.96
CA ILE A 575 24.73 -17.08 -20.06
C ILE A 575 25.99 -16.62 -20.76
N GLN A 576 27.07 -16.47 -19.98
CA GLN A 576 28.29 -15.80 -20.42
C GLN A 576 29.51 -16.71 -20.32
N ILE A 577 30.40 -16.64 -21.31
CA ILE A 577 31.71 -17.29 -21.26
C ILE A 577 32.64 -16.50 -20.32
N ALA A 578 32.96 -17.08 -19.17
CA ALA A 578 33.87 -16.49 -18.17
C ALA A 578 35.34 -16.90 -18.40
N ASP A 579 35.56 -18.15 -18.82
CA ASP A 579 36.87 -18.72 -19.13
C ASP A 579 36.74 -19.67 -20.33
N THR A 580 37.46 -19.37 -21.41
CA THR A 580 37.30 -20.05 -22.71
C THR A 580 37.84 -21.48 -22.71
N THR A 581 38.89 -21.75 -21.93
CA THR A 581 39.50 -23.09 -21.82
C THR A 581 38.62 -24.00 -20.98
N LYS A 582 38.14 -23.49 -19.84
CA LYS A 582 37.24 -24.23 -18.94
C LYS A 582 35.88 -24.48 -19.59
N ALA A 583 35.31 -23.47 -20.25
CA ALA A 583 34.05 -23.63 -20.99
C ALA A 583 34.17 -24.71 -22.07
N ARG A 584 35.29 -24.75 -22.81
CA ARG A 584 35.53 -25.79 -23.83
C ARG A 584 35.57 -27.19 -23.20
N ALA A 585 36.28 -27.34 -22.08
CA ALA A 585 36.37 -28.62 -21.38
C ALA A 585 35.02 -29.07 -20.81
N SER A 586 34.27 -28.17 -20.17
CA SER A 586 32.98 -28.47 -19.56
C SER A 586 31.91 -28.80 -20.60
N VAL A 587 31.74 -27.97 -21.64
CA VAL A 587 30.74 -28.19 -22.70
C VAL A 587 31.01 -29.47 -23.51
N THR A 588 32.28 -29.86 -23.69
CA THR A 588 32.63 -31.14 -24.33
C THR A 588 32.22 -32.34 -23.48
N THR A 589 32.24 -32.19 -22.15
CA THR A 589 31.89 -33.27 -21.21
C THR A 589 30.38 -33.36 -21.02
N ASP A 590 29.72 -32.23 -20.78
CA ASP A 590 28.26 -32.09 -20.71
C ASP A 590 27.87 -30.68 -21.20
N PRO A 591 27.22 -30.57 -22.37
CA PRO A 591 26.86 -29.27 -22.94
C PRO A 591 25.59 -28.68 -22.29
N ASN A 592 24.96 -29.36 -21.33
CA ASN A 592 23.63 -29.01 -20.87
C ASN A 592 23.62 -28.15 -19.61
N ILE A 593 22.85 -27.08 -19.66
CA ILE A 593 22.37 -26.33 -18.49
C ILE A 593 20.93 -26.76 -18.27
N THR A 594 20.65 -27.29 -17.09
CA THR A 594 19.33 -27.72 -16.63
C THR A 594 18.78 -26.65 -15.69
N PHE A 595 17.70 -26.00 -16.10
CA PHE A 595 16.92 -25.12 -15.26
C PHE A 595 15.79 -25.92 -14.61
N THR A 596 15.82 -26.00 -13.29
CA THR A 596 14.83 -26.73 -12.50
C THR A 596 13.94 -25.74 -11.77
N ASN A 597 12.63 -25.96 -11.79
CA ASN A 597 11.72 -25.20 -10.92
C ASN A 597 12.13 -25.43 -9.45
N GLN A 598 12.34 -24.37 -8.68
CA GLN A 598 12.87 -24.45 -7.32
C GLN A 598 11.97 -25.24 -6.37
N ALA A 599 10.65 -25.31 -6.63
CA ALA A 599 9.70 -26.10 -5.86
C ALA A 599 9.67 -27.59 -6.25
N ASN A 600 10.41 -28.00 -7.29
CA ASN A 600 10.44 -29.38 -7.76
C ASN A 600 11.27 -30.27 -6.81
N THR A 601 10.59 -31.09 -6.01
CA THR A 601 11.22 -32.09 -5.15
C THR A 601 11.34 -33.47 -5.82
N ILE A 602 10.74 -33.66 -7.00
CA ILE A 602 10.71 -34.92 -7.76
C ILE A 602 10.91 -34.62 -9.26
N GLN A 603 12.17 -34.51 -9.68
CA GLN A 603 12.79 -34.55 -11.02
C GLN A 603 11.94 -34.59 -12.33
N ASN A 604 10.82 -33.85 -12.43
CA ASN A 604 9.91 -33.90 -13.60
C ASN A 604 9.55 -32.51 -14.18
N ALA A 605 10.23 -31.45 -13.73
CA ALA A 605 9.96 -30.06 -14.12
C ALA A 605 11.26 -29.31 -14.50
N ASP A 606 12.09 -29.96 -15.32
CA ASP A 606 13.35 -29.42 -15.80
C ASP A 606 13.21 -28.85 -17.22
N THR A 607 14.01 -27.85 -17.53
CA THR A 607 14.15 -27.31 -18.89
C THR A 607 15.61 -27.22 -19.25
N ILE A 608 15.98 -27.92 -20.31
CA ILE A 608 17.37 -28.08 -20.72
C ILE A 608 17.68 -27.08 -21.83
N LEU A 609 18.78 -26.36 -21.64
CA LEU A 609 19.43 -25.52 -22.63
C LEU A 609 20.82 -26.09 -22.93
N LYS A 610 21.03 -26.51 -24.17
CA LYS A 610 22.31 -27.01 -24.66
C LYS A 610 23.18 -25.85 -25.14
N VAL A 611 24.40 -25.76 -24.64
CA VAL A 611 25.39 -24.77 -25.07
C VAL A 611 26.23 -25.34 -26.20
N ASN A 612 26.26 -24.65 -27.33
CA ASN A 612 27.16 -24.93 -28.44
C ASN A 612 28.24 -23.84 -28.47
N LEU A 613 29.51 -24.24 -28.41
CA LEU A 613 30.64 -23.32 -28.55
C LEU A 613 31.05 -23.20 -30.01
N LEU A 614 30.92 -21.99 -30.56
CA LEU A 614 31.37 -21.64 -31.90
C LEU A 614 32.84 -21.19 -31.86
N ASP A 615 33.58 -21.49 -32.92
CA ASP A 615 34.97 -21.07 -33.06
C ASP A 615 35.04 -19.58 -33.41
N PRO A 616 35.73 -18.74 -32.62
CA PRO A 616 35.88 -17.32 -32.94
C PRO A 616 37.02 -17.00 -33.91
N ALA A 617 37.83 -17.99 -34.31
CA ALA A 617 39.01 -17.77 -35.14
C ALA A 617 38.65 -17.21 -36.53
N ILE A 618 39.48 -16.28 -37.01
CA ILE A 618 39.55 -15.93 -38.42
C ILE A 618 40.62 -16.83 -39.04
N THR A 619 40.30 -17.46 -40.16
CA THR A 619 41.25 -18.29 -40.92
C THR A 619 41.48 -17.69 -42.30
N PHE A 620 42.57 -18.05 -42.95
CA PHE A 620 42.80 -17.71 -44.35
C PHE A 620 43.35 -18.89 -45.14
N ASP A 621 43.15 -18.85 -46.44
CA ASP A 621 43.71 -19.77 -47.42
C ASP A 621 43.95 -19.03 -48.75
N ILE A 622 44.63 -19.67 -49.69
CA ILE A 622 44.78 -19.19 -51.06
C ILE A 622 43.74 -19.90 -51.93
N SER A 623 42.70 -19.17 -52.36
CA SER A 623 41.64 -19.76 -53.20
C SER A 623 42.04 -19.89 -54.67
N SER A 624 43.00 -19.11 -55.12
CA SER A 624 43.60 -19.22 -56.45
C SER A 624 45.01 -18.64 -56.48
N ASP A 625 45.87 -19.24 -57.29
CA ASP A 625 47.22 -18.77 -57.60
C ASP A 625 47.54 -19.20 -59.03
N ASP A 626 47.38 -18.29 -59.98
CA ASP A 626 47.43 -18.60 -61.41
C ASP A 626 48.85 -18.90 -61.93
N LYS A 627 49.88 -18.51 -61.16
CA LYS A 627 51.30 -18.72 -61.50
C LYS A 627 52.04 -19.60 -60.50
N THR A 628 51.34 -20.18 -59.52
CA THR A 628 51.96 -20.95 -58.41
C THR A 628 53.07 -20.16 -57.70
N ALA A 629 52.87 -18.84 -57.56
CA ALA A 629 53.85 -17.90 -57.03
C ALA A 629 53.90 -17.87 -55.49
N THR A 630 52.96 -18.53 -54.80
CA THR A 630 52.81 -18.46 -53.35
C THR A 630 53.30 -19.73 -52.64
N THR A 631 53.76 -19.56 -51.40
CA THR A 631 54.04 -20.67 -50.48
C THR A 631 53.58 -20.27 -49.07
N ILE A 632 52.70 -21.06 -48.46
CA ILE A 632 52.11 -20.76 -47.14
C ILE A 632 52.85 -21.53 -46.05
N THR A 633 53.31 -20.82 -45.02
CA THR A 633 53.84 -21.41 -43.79
C THR A 633 53.23 -20.70 -42.59
N ALA A 634 52.37 -21.41 -41.84
CA ALA A 634 51.55 -20.81 -40.77
C ALA A 634 50.81 -19.55 -41.29
N ASP A 635 50.99 -18.41 -40.63
CA ASP A 635 50.34 -17.15 -41.02
C ASP A 635 51.20 -16.31 -41.99
N THR A 636 52.18 -16.92 -42.68
CA THR A 636 53.04 -16.24 -43.65
C THR A 636 52.82 -16.78 -45.06
N ILE A 637 52.66 -15.86 -46.03
CA ILE A 637 52.66 -16.15 -47.46
C ILE A 637 53.97 -15.61 -48.03
N GLU A 638 54.83 -16.52 -48.50
CA GLU A 638 55.99 -16.16 -49.32
C GLU A 638 55.55 -16.00 -50.77
N VAL A 639 55.89 -14.86 -51.38
CA VAL A 639 55.50 -14.48 -52.74
C VAL A 639 56.74 -14.41 -53.63
N ASP A 640 56.79 -15.27 -54.63
CA ASP A 640 57.75 -15.19 -55.72
C ASP A 640 57.32 -14.08 -56.70
N THR A 641 57.91 -12.90 -56.54
CA THR A 641 57.56 -11.71 -57.34
C THR A 641 57.83 -11.91 -58.83
N ASP A 642 58.80 -12.77 -59.17
CA ASP A 642 59.20 -13.01 -60.55
C ASP A 642 58.21 -13.96 -61.23
N GLN A 643 57.79 -15.02 -60.51
CA GLN A 643 56.71 -15.90 -60.98
C GLN A 643 55.36 -15.19 -61.05
N LEU A 644 55.07 -14.30 -60.10
CA LEU A 644 53.82 -13.52 -60.07
C LEU A 644 53.73 -12.45 -61.17
N SER A 645 54.84 -12.05 -61.80
CA SER A 645 54.98 -10.98 -62.81
C SER A 645 53.68 -10.37 -63.40
N ASP A 646 52.95 -11.10 -64.25
CA ASP A 646 51.67 -10.71 -64.88
C ASP A 646 50.43 -11.45 -64.34
N GLY A 647 50.60 -12.27 -63.30
CA GLY A 647 49.58 -13.08 -62.66
C GLY A 647 48.98 -12.46 -61.40
N THR A 648 48.09 -13.22 -60.77
CA THR A 648 47.40 -12.85 -59.53
C THR A 648 47.16 -14.07 -58.64
N PHE A 649 47.16 -13.84 -57.33
CA PHE A 649 46.65 -14.82 -56.38
C PHE A 649 45.54 -14.21 -55.54
N THR A 650 44.69 -15.05 -54.97
CA THR A 650 43.53 -14.62 -54.17
C THR A 650 43.64 -15.19 -52.76
N ILE A 651 43.65 -14.29 -51.77
CA ILE A 651 43.56 -14.64 -50.37
C ILE A 651 42.07 -14.73 -50.00
N LYS A 652 41.64 -15.90 -49.54
CA LYS A 652 40.31 -16.17 -49.02
C LYS A 652 40.37 -16.14 -47.50
N VAL A 653 39.68 -15.18 -46.88
CA VAL A 653 39.62 -15.02 -45.43
C VAL A 653 38.25 -15.47 -44.93
N SER A 654 38.21 -16.51 -44.11
CA SER A 654 36.97 -17.08 -43.58
C SER A 654 36.76 -16.69 -42.12
N SER A 655 35.54 -16.32 -41.77
CA SER A 655 35.13 -15.97 -40.40
C SER A 655 33.61 -16.08 -40.26
N SER A 656 33.11 -16.21 -39.03
CA SER A 656 31.68 -16.24 -38.77
C SER A 656 31.01 -14.86 -38.79
N LEU A 657 31.79 -13.76 -38.75
CA LEU A 657 31.32 -12.38 -38.96
C LEU A 657 32.27 -11.67 -39.94
N ASP A 658 31.76 -10.75 -40.76
CA ASP A 658 32.53 -10.07 -41.82
C ASP A 658 33.81 -9.43 -41.23
N PRO A 659 35.02 -9.97 -41.50
CA PRO A 659 36.24 -9.45 -40.91
C PRO A 659 36.61 -8.13 -41.60
N VAL A 660 36.91 -7.11 -40.81
CA VAL A 660 37.30 -5.80 -41.34
C VAL A 660 38.80 -5.78 -41.55
N LEU A 661 39.25 -5.65 -42.80
CA LEU A 661 40.61 -5.20 -43.11
C LEU A 661 40.60 -3.66 -43.04
N PRO A 662 41.20 -3.04 -42.00
CA PRO A 662 41.26 -1.59 -41.92
C PRO A 662 42.15 -1.09 -43.07
N GLN A 663 41.69 -0.10 -43.84
CA GLN A 663 42.45 0.50 -44.93
C GLN A 663 43.77 1.10 -44.42
N ASN A 664 44.83 0.30 -44.43
CA ASN A 664 46.22 0.66 -44.64
C ASN A 664 47.03 -0.63 -44.66
N THR A 665 47.20 -1.19 -45.85
CA THR A 665 48.26 -2.17 -46.10
C THR A 665 49.51 -1.38 -46.43
N ASP A 666 50.47 -1.29 -45.51
CA ASP A 666 51.83 -0.74 -45.74
C ASP A 666 52.64 -1.57 -46.76
N CYS A 667 51.97 -2.42 -47.55
CA CYS A 667 52.56 -3.20 -48.61
C CYS A 667 52.78 -2.31 -49.83
N THR A 668 54.00 -1.81 -49.97
CA THR A 668 54.41 -0.93 -51.07
C THR A 668 54.67 -1.67 -52.38
N TRP A 669 54.86 -2.99 -52.31
CA TRP A 669 55.30 -3.83 -53.44
C TRP A 669 54.21 -4.74 -54.01
N LEU A 670 53.02 -4.76 -53.41
CA LEU A 670 51.85 -5.50 -53.88
C LEU A 670 50.62 -4.59 -53.93
N THR A 671 49.76 -4.82 -54.91
CA THR A 671 48.41 -4.24 -54.97
C THR A 671 47.42 -5.26 -54.42
N ILE A 672 46.69 -4.88 -53.36
CA ILE A 672 45.71 -5.74 -52.69
C ILE A 672 44.33 -5.11 -52.84
N SER A 673 43.43 -5.81 -53.50
CA SER A 673 42.07 -5.31 -53.78
C SER A 673 41.02 -6.29 -53.27
N LYS A 674 40.06 -5.80 -52.48
CA LYS A 674 38.88 -6.58 -52.07
C LYS A 674 38.02 -6.86 -53.31
N VAL A 675 37.78 -8.13 -53.61
CA VAL A 675 37.13 -8.57 -54.86
C VAL A 675 35.62 -8.69 -54.66
N ALA A 676 35.22 -9.37 -53.59
CA ALA A 676 33.84 -9.66 -53.28
C ALA A 676 33.65 -9.79 -51.76
N ALA A 677 32.55 -9.23 -51.26
CA ALA A 677 31.94 -9.62 -49.99
C ALA A 677 30.58 -10.22 -50.32
N ASN A 678 30.45 -11.54 -50.28
CA ASN A 678 29.16 -12.21 -50.53
C ASN A 678 28.38 -12.39 -49.21
N TRP A 679 28.35 -11.36 -48.36
CA TRP A 679 27.67 -11.42 -47.07
C TRP A 679 26.14 -11.29 -47.18
N GLU A 680 25.60 -10.97 -48.36
CA GLU A 680 24.19 -10.59 -48.55
C GLU A 680 23.21 -11.75 -48.86
N THR A 681 23.62 -13.02 -48.89
CA THR A 681 22.68 -14.13 -49.24
C THR A 681 22.71 -15.37 -48.34
N GLY A 682 23.27 -15.28 -47.13
CA GLY A 682 23.06 -16.31 -46.09
C GLY A 682 23.72 -17.69 -46.33
N THR A 683 24.67 -17.78 -47.26
CA THR A 683 25.33 -19.07 -47.62
C THR A 683 26.87 -19.02 -47.70
N HIS A 684 27.53 -17.88 -47.47
CA HIS A 684 28.99 -17.76 -47.61
C HIS A 684 29.66 -17.09 -46.37
N GLU A 685 30.73 -17.71 -45.86
CA GLU A 685 31.45 -17.42 -44.60
C GLU A 685 32.82 -16.72 -44.81
N TYR A 686 33.06 -16.06 -45.95
CA TYR A 686 34.39 -15.54 -46.30
C TYR A 686 34.40 -14.27 -47.15
N VAL A 687 35.57 -13.60 -47.18
CA VAL A 687 35.91 -12.43 -48.01
C VAL A 687 37.16 -12.73 -48.82
N GLU A 688 37.21 -12.28 -50.07
CA GLU A 688 38.37 -12.49 -50.96
C GLU A 688 39.10 -11.20 -51.30
N TYR A 689 40.43 -11.30 -51.35
CA TYR A 689 41.36 -10.23 -51.71
C TYR A 689 42.28 -10.71 -52.83
N THR A 690 42.22 -10.08 -54.00
CA THR A 690 43.17 -10.33 -55.08
C THR A 690 44.44 -9.54 -54.84
N VAL A 691 45.57 -10.21 -55.04
CA VAL A 691 46.92 -9.69 -54.87
C VAL A 691 47.68 -9.78 -56.19
N SER A 692 48.36 -8.69 -56.54
CA SER A 692 49.18 -8.57 -57.76
C SER A 692 50.43 -7.72 -57.48
N ASN A 693 51.43 -7.77 -58.36
CA ASN A 693 52.63 -6.92 -58.22
C ASN A 693 52.31 -5.43 -58.40
N GLN A 694 53.01 -4.57 -57.65
CA GLN A 694 53.14 -3.14 -57.97
C GLN A 694 54.24 -2.94 -59.03
N THR A 695 54.07 -1.93 -59.88
CA THR A 695 55.06 -1.57 -60.90
C THR A 695 56.20 -0.73 -60.32
N ASP A 696 57.40 -0.85 -60.87
CA ASP A 696 58.57 0.00 -60.56
C ASP A 696 59.06 -0.03 -59.10
N VAL A 697 58.98 -1.20 -58.46
CA VAL A 697 59.38 -1.40 -57.06
C VAL A 697 60.78 -2.00 -56.94
N THR A 698 61.63 -1.40 -56.09
CA THR A 698 63.00 -1.88 -55.83
C THR A 698 63.21 -2.41 -54.40
N GLU A 699 62.25 -2.23 -53.50
CA GLU A 699 62.31 -2.66 -52.10
C GLU A 699 61.13 -3.56 -51.75
N PHE A 700 61.40 -4.70 -51.12
CA PHE A 700 60.41 -5.74 -50.83
C PHE A 700 60.37 -6.03 -49.32
N THR A 701 59.83 -5.08 -48.56
CA THR A 701 59.70 -5.20 -47.10
C THR A 701 58.54 -6.09 -46.72
N GLU A 702 58.67 -6.88 -45.65
CA GLU A 702 57.54 -7.65 -45.11
C GLU A 702 56.34 -6.73 -44.81
N CYS A 703 55.15 -7.18 -45.17
CA CYS A 703 53.93 -6.41 -44.94
C CYS A 703 52.88 -7.28 -44.24
N ASN A 704 52.17 -6.70 -43.27
CA ASN A 704 51.22 -7.41 -42.42
C ASN A 704 49.78 -7.03 -42.77
N LEU A 705 48.95 -8.03 -43.07
CA LEU A 705 47.52 -7.90 -43.29
C LEU A 705 46.79 -8.28 -42.00
N THR A 706 46.40 -7.28 -41.20
CA THR A 706 45.65 -7.53 -39.96
C THR A 706 44.14 -7.45 -40.19
N PHE A 707 43.48 -8.60 -40.19
CA PHE A 707 42.04 -8.75 -40.22
C PHE A 707 41.48 -8.62 -38.81
N THR A 708 40.68 -7.58 -38.59
CA THR A 708 40.07 -7.30 -37.29
C THR A 708 38.78 -8.09 -37.13
N ASN A 709 38.69 -8.81 -36.02
CA ASN A 709 37.51 -9.57 -35.65
C ASN A 709 36.42 -8.63 -35.13
N ARG A 710 35.18 -8.82 -35.60
CA ARG A 710 34.02 -8.08 -35.11
C ARG A 710 33.50 -8.59 -33.77
N LEU A 711 33.82 -9.84 -33.43
CA LEU A 711 33.52 -10.38 -32.11
C LEU A 711 34.28 -9.58 -31.05
N MET A 712 33.55 -9.09 -30.04
CA MET A 712 34.15 -8.41 -28.90
C MET A 712 35.15 -9.36 -28.20
N ASN A 713 36.41 -8.93 -28.08
CA ASN A 713 37.53 -9.75 -27.59
C ASN A 713 37.87 -10.99 -28.44
N GLY A 714 37.39 -11.07 -29.68
CA GLY A 714 37.79 -12.10 -30.63
C GLY A 714 39.24 -11.94 -31.08
N PRO A 715 39.94 -13.05 -31.39
CA PRO A 715 41.29 -12.97 -31.91
C PRO A 715 41.28 -12.36 -33.32
N ASN A 716 42.14 -11.36 -33.55
CA ASN A 716 42.47 -10.87 -34.88
C ASN A 716 43.41 -11.86 -35.58
N LEU A 717 43.39 -11.87 -36.91
CA LEU A 717 44.35 -12.62 -37.72
C LEU A 717 45.31 -11.63 -38.38
N THR A 718 46.62 -11.89 -38.28
CA THR A 718 47.63 -11.14 -39.03
C THR A 718 48.32 -12.09 -40.01
N VAL A 719 48.12 -11.86 -41.31
CA VAL A 719 48.80 -12.60 -42.37
C VAL A 719 50.02 -11.79 -42.81
N THR A 720 51.20 -12.38 -42.72
CA THR A 720 52.46 -11.77 -43.14
C THR A 720 52.73 -12.10 -44.60
N LEU A 721 52.94 -11.09 -45.45
CA LEU A 721 53.39 -11.27 -46.82
C LEU A 721 54.89 -10.95 -46.88
N LYS A 722 55.66 -11.88 -47.42
CA LYS A 722 57.12 -11.77 -47.54
C LYS A 722 57.54 -12.12 -48.96
N LYS A 723 58.55 -11.44 -49.51
CA LYS A 723 59.16 -11.87 -50.78
C LYS A 723 59.89 -13.21 -50.59
N LYS A 724 59.62 -14.17 -51.47
CA LYS A 724 60.34 -15.45 -51.52
C LYS A 724 61.81 -15.19 -51.86
N GLU A 725 62.71 -15.64 -51.00
CA GLU A 725 64.14 -15.54 -51.30
C GLU A 725 64.49 -16.51 -52.42
N ALA A 726 65.28 -16.05 -53.39
CA ALA A 726 65.80 -16.92 -54.42
C ALA A 726 66.60 -18.04 -53.75
N THR A 727 66.23 -19.29 -54.02
CA THR A 727 67.04 -20.45 -53.61
C THR A 727 68.43 -20.26 -54.21
N ALA A 728 69.42 -19.98 -53.36
CA ALA A 728 70.81 -19.98 -53.76
C ALA A 728 71.10 -21.36 -54.36
N THR A 729 71.19 -21.41 -55.69
CA THR A 729 71.56 -22.63 -56.40
C THR A 729 73.05 -22.84 -56.10
N PRO A 730 73.48 -23.98 -55.54
CA PRO A 730 74.90 -24.31 -55.55
C PRO A 730 75.42 -24.50 -56.97
#